data_AF-A0A9P0H6Q7-F1
#
_entry.id   AF-A0A9P0H6Q7-F1
#
_cell.length_a   1.000
_cell.length_b   1.000
_cell.length_c   1.000
_cell.angle_alpha   90.00
_cell.angle_beta   90.00
_cell.angle_gamma   90.00
#
_symmetry.space_group_name_H-M   'P 1'
#
loop_
_entity.id
_entity.type
_entity.pdbx_description
1 polymer ?
#
loop_
_entity_poly.entity_id
_entity_poly.type
_entity_poly.pdbx_seq_one_letter_code
_entity_poly.pdbx_strand_id
1 'polypeptide(L)'
;MRFNKQELLTLATQPSQEFDKEGILYLRERQDGFFRRTERRDSKRGKKSKSIRELSCYSGTSKVSLERWCRLRGNLLFYFKSRDQWSEPIGVVVLEQCTIKLDPPAQEGPYGFTLVYDGGFDQHLAANSETERDSWLDTIQLVSYNKMRAKMQELQERLETKRGHDPDLDVHMWRLRRGNTIDPSELPVCEISLACDNLLCDGNGRPPNPGLAVHVFIPSAALWLKYANTEIIQRSSNPSFLSTISFRSSDGLNGETKIKFTAFDVRETVSQTATPIGSACVTLSSLQETDRLRIPLKGNNNTTVGFLSVHVWSLEREDSNASTESTPLRTVSHHDSLVYCHRRSQSLPPRLGCKLKLPRQGAFKHVFGNTTVQTYRFHSGLGGDISVHEVMAESMLCFQLPQQLLGLWINEEKELLQEVSGMGELVEPWHSLQVELLDRHLHLLHLYSQAKENLQAHKGSFFKPSSRKFDRSLEFAPVNLHLQRMWVQNDTLKKCGFYDIITVGAFTAHSHKSKNGGLIKLLQQVKESPIKNKSENPVIDKISMAHDAIQAIKQLRREVVDGMKSLMKLAKEKKTIGMLPICDDMVAKTRTLLTLWDPGLVEEALKFIEEHKVSRTEGTPSPFKRITQQLRFTGSPDSPSQEGFLTFPDESSTPIDENYNLEQSIKKSEEHSQENGEVEEKKKDPGLWLDTHAMCSSPSANYYRPTEEPEPWDLTQLNIEASVMCLVSKVKFLCGRCSSPAVRLRNTQKSIGRSQSFRSELCSPQVPASDGSEQVQKEQNDNTSLKTNGEVTNVPPKPPPRNKFTEGLELANMSDWSRELRPSMKKLRQAMDGLLKTARLTHSVFRLQEDKRSAQRSCNVRYRRHVCFSHALTSLVTGLMARLWCQKADTMFLHVLTTVGPLAYFEGLLSYYGDEIDMWGDMAVAIEDLKTVTFTLVHSSPNSKGGSYSPRVIGPRCSLQVQIPAPDSVLSLLPLSAGTSFHVTPVFFNVGINEEATLAENLGTAKPQERSNADNFLLLNDYFHRFRKIGIPSVCTTVRGISDDKPQEGLKPQEGSARGRHHSLNDLIGQLKYEVSSSKSKNVNILQLAGHICRRMKGLRFTSCKSAKDRTGMSVTLEQVNILSMEYDLAEHEYQKALDCMRSEGTRRENTYKNTGLRKYAFNSLQILTLPKMYRPPAGTFGSAQT
;
A
#
# COMPACT_ATOMS: atom_id res chain seq x y z
N MET A 1 38.29 23.21 -11.27
CA MET A 1 37.44 23.27 -10.06
C MET A 1 37.29 24.73 -9.63
N ARG A 2 36.34 25.08 -8.74
CA ARG A 2 36.28 26.39 -8.06
C ARG A 2 36.71 26.19 -6.60
N PHE A 3 37.94 26.56 -6.27
CA PHE A 3 38.45 26.51 -4.90
C PHE A 3 38.16 27.82 -4.17
N ASN A 4 37.96 27.77 -2.85
CA ASN A 4 37.84 28.97 -2.02
C ASN A 4 39.25 29.54 -1.74
N LYS A 5 39.54 30.79 -2.16
CA LYS A 5 40.85 31.44 -1.92
C LYS A 5 41.19 31.45 -0.43
N GLN A 6 40.20 31.67 0.45
CA GLN A 6 40.40 31.77 1.89
C GLN A 6 40.88 30.44 2.50
N GLU A 7 40.32 29.31 2.05
CA GLU A 7 40.65 27.97 2.53
C GLU A 7 42.00 27.50 1.96
N LEU A 8 42.28 27.76 0.68
CA LEU A 8 43.60 27.50 0.10
C LEU A 8 44.70 28.32 0.78
N LEU A 9 44.46 29.60 1.06
CA LEU A 9 45.39 30.45 1.81
C LEU A 9 45.64 29.90 3.22
N THR A 10 44.59 29.40 3.88
CA THR A 10 44.71 28.75 5.19
C THR A 10 45.58 27.49 5.09
N LEU A 11 45.30 26.59 4.15
CA LEU A 11 46.09 25.36 3.95
C LEU A 11 47.57 25.64 3.60
N ALA A 12 47.83 26.73 2.86
CA ALA A 12 49.18 27.16 2.47
C ALA A 12 50.02 27.75 3.63
N THR A 13 49.37 28.19 4.73
CA THR A 13 50.01 28.93 5.83
C THR A 13 49.82 28.30 7.21
N GLN A 14 48.88 27.36 7.38
CA GLN A 14 48.55 26.73 8.67
C GLN A 14 49.71 25.90 9.22
N PRO A 15 50.28 26.27 10.40
CA PRO A 15 51.46 25.61 10.96
C PRO A 15 51.13 24.37 11.82
N SER A 16 49.85 24.10 12.10
CA SER A 16 49.43 23.03 13.03
C SER A 16 49.36 21.62 12.41
N GLN A 17 49.89 21.46 11.20
CA GLN A 17 50.23 20.17 10.59
C GLN A 17 51.38 20.41 9.61
N GLU A 18 52.26 19.44 9.47
CA GLU A 18 53.47 19.52 8.64
C GLU A 18 53.15 19.54 7.13
N PHE A 19 54.12 19.98 6.33
CA PHE A 19 54.09 19.89 4.86
C PHE A 19 54.84 18.63 4.41
N ASP A 20 54.34 17.91 3.41
CA ASP A 20 54.93 16.66 2.92
C ASP A 20 56.36 16.86 2.38
N LYS A 21 56.64 18.05 1.82
CA LYS A 21 57.99 18.56 1.52
C LYS A 21 57.96 20.09 1.38
N GLU A 22 59.03 20.75 1.81
CA GLU A 22 59.35 22.13 1.45
C GLU A 22 60.71 22.19 0.72
N GLY A 23 60.94 23.24 -0.06
CA GLY A 23 62.22 23.48 -0.73
C GLY A 23 62.12 24.52 -1.85
N ILE A 24 63.18 24.63 -2.66
CA ILE A 24 63.21 25.52 -3.82
C ILE A 24 62.83 24.74 -5.08
N LEU A 25 62.02 25.37 -5.95
CA LEU A 25 61.79 24.92 -7.32
C LEU A 25 61.76 26.13 -8.26
N TYR A 26 62.31 25.94 -9.45
CA TYR A 26 62.24 26.90 -10.55
C TYR A 26 60.97 26.65 -11.36
N LEU A 27 59.97 27.53 -11.22
CA LEU A 27 58.70 27.43 -11.94
C LEU A 27 58.79 28.19 -13.25
N ARG A 28 58.49 27.52 -14.37
CA ARG A 28 58.38 28.17 -15.69
C ARG A 28 57.03 28.88 -15.82
N GLU A 29 57.00 30.17 -15.47
CA GLU A 29 55.82 31.03 -15.54
C GLU A 29 55.68 31.69 -16.92
N ARG A 30 54.46 32.10 -17.30
CA ARG A 30 54.23 32.99 -18.45
C ARG A 30 54.34 34.45 -17.98
N GLN A 31 55.08 35.28 -18.71
CA GLN A 31 54.95 36.73 -18.59
C GLN A 31 53.60 37.19 -19.18
N ASP A 32 52.58 37.33 -18.33
CA ASP A 32 51.36 38.04 -18.69
C ASP A 32 51.62 39.55 -18.73
N GLY A 33 51.14 40.20 -19.80
CA GLY A 33 51.38 41.61 -20.09
C GLY A 33 50.81 42.57 -19.05
N PHE A 34 51.56 43.63 -18.75
CA PHE A 34 51.30 44.59 -17.68
C PHE A 34 50.00 45.39 -17.90
N PHE A 35 48.89 45.00 -17.27
CA PHE A 35 47.71 45.88 -17.15
C PHE A 35 47.05 45.82 -15.76
N ARG A 36 47.07 46.98 -15.08
CA ARG A 36 46.29 47.23 -13.86
C ARG A 36 44.79 47.06 -14.14
N ARG A 37 44.11 46.25 -13.33
CA ARG A 37 42.63 46.25 -13.27
C ARG A 37 42.17 47.38 -12.35
N THR A 38 41.98 48.57 -12.91
CA THR A 38 41.44 49.73 -12.18
C THR A 38 40.04 49.43 -11.64
N GLU A 39 39.77 49.85 -10.40
CA GLU A 39 38.41 49.84 -9.86
C GLU A 39 37.51 50.78 -10.68
N ARG A 40 36.26 50.37 -10.93
CA ARG A 40 35.17 51.28 -11.28
C ARG A 40 33.87 50.85 -10.63
N ARG A 41 33.22 51.80 -9.97
CA ARG A 41 31.84 51.70 -9.46
C ARG A 41 30.83 51.86 -10.61
N ASP A 42 29.58 51.59 -10.28
CA ASP A 42 28.32 51.63 -11.03
C ASP A 42 28.22 52.61 -12.22
N SER A 43 27.59 52.15 -13.32
CA SER A 43 26.45 52.87 -13.93
C SER A 43 25.69 52.12 -15.04
N LYS A 44 24.48 52.63 -15.33
CA LYS A 44 23.35 52.04 -16.07
C LYS A 44 23.52 51.95 -17.62
N ARG A 45 22.71 51.05 -18.21
CA ARG A 45 22.16 51.02 -19.61
C ARG A 45 23.12 50.74 -20.79
N GLY A 46 22.72 49.78 -21.65
CA GLY A 46 23.28 49.52 -22.99
C GLY A 46 22.51 48.42 -23.74
N LYS A 47 22.54 48.37 -25.08
CA LYS A 47 21.80 47.41 -25.93
C LYS A 47 22.72 46.77 -26.99
N LYS A 48 22.31 45.57 -27.46
CA LYS A 48 22.69 44.88 -28.73
C LYS A 48 24.11 44.30 -28.91
N SER A 49 24.17 42.95 -28.87
CA SER A 49 24.72 42.04 -29.89
C SER A 49 25.93 42.44 -30.77
N LYS A 50 26.96 41.57 -30.81
CA LYS A 50 27.19 40.63 -31.94
C LYS A 50 28.29 39.59 -31.64
N SER A 51 28.42 38.62 -32.56
CA SER A 51 29.39 37.52 -32.57
C SER A 51 30.86 37.98 -32.50
N ILE A 52 31.72 37.15 -31.90
CA ILE A 52 33.17 37.14 -32.14
C ILE A 52 33.58 35.72 -32.54
N ARG A 53 33.97 35.55 -33.81
CA ARG A 53 34.98 34.58 -34.25
C ARG A 53 36.28 35.36 -34.54
N GLU A 54 37.39 34.63 -34.63
CA GLU A 54 38.64 35.07 -35.26
C GLU A 54 39.27 36.36 -34.69
N LEU A 55 40.02 36.19 -33.59
CA LEU A 55 41.26 36.92 -33.36
C LEU A 55 42.35 35.92 -32.98
N SER A 56 43.05 35.37 -33.98
CA SER A 56 44.18 34.47 -33.83
C SER A 56 45.47 35.23 -33.55
N CYS A 57 45.73 35.53 -32.29
CA CYS A 57 46.95 36.22 -31.87
C CYS A 57 48.08 35.23 -31.52
N TYR A 58 48.89 34.87 -32.52
CA TYR A 58 50.23 34.31 -32.25
C TYR A 58 51.11 35.41 -31.64
N SER A 59 51.39 35.32 -30.34
CA SER A 59 52.45 36.09 -29.69
C SER A 59 53.31 35.19 -28.80
N GLY A 60 54.62 35.25 -29.03
CA GLY A 60 55.58 34.47 -28.25
C GLY A 60 55.71 35.03 -26.83
N THR A 61 54.95 34.48 -25.89
CA THR A 61 55.13 34.78 -24.46
C THR A 61 56.45 34.18 -24.00
N SER A 62 57.40 35.02 -23.56
CA SER A 62 58.64 34.52 -22.98
C SER A 62 58.30 33.75 -21.69
N LYS A 63 58.68 32.47 -21.65
CA LYS A 63 58.45 31.58 -20.52
C LYS A 63 59.67 31.64 -19.59
N VAL A 64 59.67 32.60 -18.69
CA VAL A 64 60.78 32.79 -17.73
C VAL A 64 60.68 31.73 -16.63
N SER A 65 61.79 31.05 -16.35
CA SER A 65 61.88 30.17 -15.17
C SER A 65 62.27 31.03 -13.97
N LEU A 66 61.46 31.00 -12.92
CA LEU A 66 61.59 31.86 -11.75
C LEU A 66 61.68 31.03 -10.48
N GLU A 67 62.63 31.38 -9.62
CA GLU A 67 62.80 30.73 -8.33
C GLU A 67 61.59 30.96 -7.42
N ARG A 68 61.13 29.90 -6.75
CA ARG A 68 60.05 29.94 -5.77
C ARG A 68 60.39 29.07 -4.58
N TRP A 69 60.04 29.54 -3.38
CA TRP A 69 59.86 28.64 -2.25
C TRP A 69 58.57 27.85 -2.47
N CYS A 70 58.64 26.52 -2.38
CA CYS A 70 57.50 25.64 -2.59
C CYS A 70 57.18 24.84 -1.32
N ARG A 71 55.89 24.67 -1.05
CA ARG A 71 55.34 23.87 0.05
C ARG A 71 54.31 22.88 -0.49
N LEU A 72 54.52 21.60 -0.23
CA LEU A 72 53.65 20.52 -0.68
C LEU A 72 52.73 20.06 0.45
N ARG A 73 51.43 19.96 0.19
CA ARG A 73 50.41 19.54 1.17
C ARG A 73 49.37 18.64 0.49
N GLY A 74 49.53 17.33 0.62
CA GLY A 74 48.82 16.36 -0.22
C GLY A 74 49.08 16.64 -1.71
N ASN A 75 48.05 16.52 -2.55
CA ASN A 75 48.15 16.80 -3.99
C ASN A 75 48.14 18.31 -4.35
N LEU A 76 48.50 19.21 -3.42
CA LEU A 76 48.58 20.67 -3.62
C LEU A 76 50.00 21.19 -3.38
N LEU A 77 50.67 21.62 -4.46
CA LEU A 77 51.99 22.26 -4.41
C LEU A 77 51.81 23.78 -4.45
N PHE A 78 51.91 24.43 -3.29
CA PHE A 78 51.85 25.89 -3.15
C PHE A 78 53.23 26.51 -3.43
N TYR A 79 53.26 27.68 -4.06
CA TYR A 79 54.51 28.39 -4.36
C TYR A 79 54.46 29.88 -3.97
N PHE A 80 55.57 30.37 -3.43
CA PHE A 80 55.67 31.64 -2.69
C PHE A 80 56.82 32.52 -3.23
N LYS A 81 56.76 33.83 -2.94
CA LYS A 81 57.85 34.78 -3.28
C LYS A 81 59.05 34.69 -2.32
N SER A 82 58.85 34.15 -1.13
CA SER A 82 59.86 34.06 -0.08
C SER A 82 59.62 32.84 0.79
N ARG A 83 60.63 32.47 1.59
CA ARG A 83 60.56 31.36 2.56
C ARG A 83 59.73 31.70 3.82
N ASP A 84 59.34 32.96 4.01
CA ASP A 84 58.58 33.41 5.18
C ASP A 84 57.32 32.56 5.41
N GLN A 85 57.03 32.26 6.68
CA GLN A 85 55.87 31.49 7.08
C GLN A 85 54.55 32.23 6.78
N TRP A 86 54.58 33.56 6.83
CA TRP A 86 53.42 34.43 6.66
C TRP A 86 53.23 34.97 5.22
N SER A 87 54.11 34.61 4.27
CA SER A 87 53.95 35.01 2.86
C SER A 87 52.64 34.44 2.28
N GLU A 88 51.86 35.26 1.57
CA GLU A 88 50.78 34.72 0.71
C GLU A 88 51.40 33.83 -0.40
N PRO A 89 50.76 32.71 -0.76
CA PRO A 89 51.12 31.93 -1.94
C PRO A 89 50.77 32.71 -3.21
N ILE A 90 51.66 32.71 -4.19
CA ILE A 90 51.42 33.26 -5.53
C ILE A 90 50.37 32.42 -6.28
N GLY A 91 50.44 31.10 -6.09
CA GLY A 91 49.54 30.14 -6.69
C GLY A 91 49.69 28.74 -6.09
N VAL A 92 49.01 27.79 -6.73
CA VAL A 92 49.03 26.37 -6.37
C VAL A 92 48.95 25.51 -7.64
N VAL A 93 49.77 24.47 -7.71
CA VAL A 93 49.73 23.43 -8.75
C VAL A 93 49.04 22.20 -8.16
N VAL A 94 48.06 21.65 -8.87
CA VAL A 94 47.29 20.47 -8.43
C VAL A 94 47.92 19.22 -9.03
N LEU A 95 48.50 18.37 -8.19
CA LEU A 95 49.25 17.17 -8.57
C LEU A 95 48.32 15.96 -8.76
N GLU A 96 47.23 16.15 -9.48
CA GLU A 96 46.21 15.12 -9.70
C GLU A 96 46.01 14.87 -11.19
N GLN A 97 45.94 13.60 -11.59
CA GLN A 97 45.86 13.18 -13.00
C GLN A 97 46.95 13.80 -13.90
N CYS A 98 48.15 14.05 -13.34
CA CYS A 98 49.34 14.42 -14.10
C CYS A 98 50.24 13.21 -14.33
N THR A 99 50.92 13.18 -15.47
CA THR A 99 52.06 12.29 -15.72
C THR A 99 53.35 13.10 -15.65
N ILE A 100 54.43 12.50 -15.18
CA ILE A 100 55.72 13.18 -15.08
C ILE A 100 56.59 12.79 -16.26
N LYS A 101 57.05 13.79 -17.00
CA LYS A 101 58.07 13.66 -18.05
C LYS A 101 59.36 14.31 -17.58
N LEU A 102 60.42 13.52 -17.42
CA LEU A 102 61.77 14.05 -17.21
C LEU A 102 62.24 14.83 -18.44
N ASP A 103 62.99 15.91 -18.22
CA ASP A 103 63.76 16.54 -19.27
C ASP A 103 65.00 15.67 -19.60
N PRO A 104 65.62 15.81 -20.80
CA PRO A 104 66.87 15.11 -21.11
C PRO A 104 67.99 15.48 -20.13
N PRO A 105 68.94 14.56 -19.84
CA PRO A 105 70.03 14.82 -18.90
C PRO A 105 70.92 15.98 -19.41
N ALA A 106 70.95 17.08 -18.65
CA ALA A 106 71.80 18.24 -18.89
C ALA A 106 73.01 18.19 -17.95
N GLN A 107 74.19 18.55 -18.44
CA GLN A 107 75.45 18.41 -17.69
C GLN A 107 75.62 19.45 -16.57
N GLU A 108 75.05 20.66 -16.71
CA GLU A 108 75.09 21.70 -15.68
C GLU A 108 73.74 22.46 -15.56
N GLY A 109 72.75 21.79 -14.93
CA GLY A 109 71.56 22.40 -14.33
C GLY A 109 70.55 23.15 -15.24
N PRO A 110 69.48 23.71 -14.64
CA PRO A 110 68.79 23.16 -13.47
C PRO A 110 68.04 21.87 -13.86
N TYR A 111 67.89 20.94 -12.92
CA TYR A 111 67.43 19.58 -13.21
C TYR A 111 65.91 19.53 -13.39
N GLY A 112 65.47 19.55 -14.65
CA GLY A 112 64.08 19.80 -15.05
C GLY A 112 63.17 18.57 -15.18
N PHE A 113 61.87 18.81 -14.99
CA PHE A 113 60.79 17.89 -15.28
C PHE A 113 59.49 18.65 -15.62
N THR A 114 58.60 18.00 -16.37
CA THR A 114 57.31 18.53 -16.79
C THR A 114 56.17 17.69 -16.20
N LEU A 115 55.22 18.34 -15.53
CA LEU A 115 53.92 17.78 -15.19
C LEU A 115 53.00 17.95 -16.40
N VAL A 116 52.70 16.84 -17.07
CA VAL A 116 51.86 16.78 -18.26
C VAL A 116 50.43 16.40 -17.88
N TYR A 117 49.45 17.12 -18.39
CA TYR A 117 48.03 16.91 -18.08
C TYR A 117 47.21 16.67 -19.36
N ASP A 118 46.20 15.80 -19.30
CA ASP A 118 45.32 15.45 -20.44
C ASP A 118 44.60 16.65 -21.10
N GLY A 119 44.57 17.81 -20.43
CA GLY A 119 44.05 19.08 -20.94
C GLY A 119 45.08 20.01 -21.61
N GLY A 120 46.35 19.63 -21.73
CA GLY A 120 47.41 20.42 -22.38
C GLY A 120 47.92 21.64 -21.60
N PHE A 121 47.71 21.68 -20.28
CA PHE A 121 48.17 22.75 -19.39
C PHE A 121 49.46 22.35 -18.65
N ASP A 122 50.49 21.99 -19.41
CA ASP A 122 51.72 21.41 -18.87
C ASP A 122 52.53 22.43 -18.04
N GLN A 123 52.88 22.05 -16.81
CA GLN A 123 53.70 22.86 -15.90
C GLN A 123 55.12 22.30 -15.83
N HIS A 124 56.09 23.12 -16.20
CA HIS A 124 57.51 22.78 -16.09
C HIS A 124 58.10 23.30 -14.77
N LEU A 125 58.95 22.47 -14.17
CA LEU A 125 59.59 22.61 -12.87
C LEU A 125 61.06 22.20 -13.00
N ALA A 126 61.95 22.77 -12.18
CA ALA A 126 63.33 22.28 -12.05
C ALA A 126 63.89 22.47 -10.64
N ALA A 127 64.89 21.68 -10.27
CA ALA A 127 65.59 21.75 -8.98
C ALA A 127 67.09 22.07 -9.14
N ASN A 128 67.78 22.43 -8.05
CA ASN A 128 69.20 22.80 -8.10
C ASN A 128 70.14 21.60 -8.33
N SER A 129 69.73 20.41 -7.90
CA SER A 129 70.49 19.17 -8.04
C SER A 129 69.60 18.02 -8.52
N GLU A 130 70.21 17.01 -9.14
CA GLU A 130 69.57 15.75 -9.48
C GLU A 130 68.94 15.08 -8.25
N THR A 131 69.66 15.07 -7.12
CA THR A 131 69.17 14.55 -5.83
C THR A 131 67.97 15.33 -5.28
N GLU A 132 67.91 16.66 -5.49
CA GLU A 132 66.75 17.46 -5.09
C GLU A 132 65.55 17.21 -6.02
N ARG A 133 65.79 17.09 -7.34
CA ARG A 133 64.80 16.70 -8.35
C ARG A 133 64.16 15.37 -7.97
N ASP A 134 64.95 14.31 -7.81
CA ASP A 134 64.42 12.96 -7.61
C ASP A 134 63.69 12.82 -6.28
N SER A 135 64.20 13.44 -5.22
CA SER A 135 63.49 13.56 -3.95
C SER A 135 62.15 14.33 -4.09
N TRP A 136 62.04 15.33 -4.98
CA TRP A 136 60.75 15.98 -5.27
C TRP A 136 59.83 15.05 -6.07
N LEU A 137 60.36 14.30 -7.04
CA LEU A 137 59.60 13.37 -7.86
C LEU A 137 58.99 12.23 -7.04
N ASP A 138 59.76 11.64 -6.12
CA ASP A 138 59.29 10.63 -5.18
C ASP A 138 58.12 11.17 -4.34
N THR A 139 58.27 12.35 -3.74
CA THR A 139 57.19 12.95 -2.95
C THR A 139 55.95 13.24 -3.82
N ILE A 140 56.12 13.85 -5.00
CA ILE A 140 55.04 14.18 -5.93
C ILE A 140 54.26 12.93 -6.36
N GLN A 141 54.93 11.79 -6.61
CA GLN A 141 54.26 10.53 -6.93
C GLN A 141 53.47 9.99 -5.73
N LEU A 142 54.05 10.02 -4.52
CA LEU A 142 53.45 9.49 -3.29
C LEU A 142 52.22 10.26 -2.82
N VAL A 143 52.14 11.59 -3.04
CA VAL A 143 51.02 12.44 -2.60
C VAL A 143 49.83 12.49 -3.56
N SER A 144 49.87 11.77 -4.69
CA SER A 144 48.71 11.67 -5.60
C SER A 144 47.51 11.02 -4.89
N TYR A 145 46.28 11.47 -5.17
CA TYR A 145 45.08 10.95 -4.49
C TYR A 145 44.96 9.43 -4.62
N ASN A 146 45.32 8.87 -5.79
CA ASN A 146 45.30 7.43 -6.02
C ASN A 146 46.28 6.66 -5.12
N LYS A 147 47.49 7.17 -4.88
CA LYS A 147 48.47 6.56 -3.96
C LYS A 147 48.07 6.73 -2.50
N MET A 148 47.60 7.93 -2.12
CA MET A 148 47.07 8.16 -0.76
C MET A 148 45.85 7.29 -0.47
N ARG A 149 44.95 7.09 -1.45
CA ARG A 149 43.78 6.21 -1.33
C ARG A 149 44.19 4.74 -1.20
N ALA A 150 45.12 4.25 -2.03
CA ALA A 150 45.63 2.88 -1.92
C ALA A 150 46.30 2.62 -0.56
N LYS A 151 47.14 3.56 -0.09
CA LYS A 151 47.76 3.50 1.24
C LYS A 151 46.74 3.58 2.39
N MET A 152 45.66 4.34 2.20
CA MET A 152 44.55 4.42 3.16
C MET A 152 43.77 3.10 3.22
N GLN A 153 43.54 2.43 2.09
CA GLN A 153 42.94 1.09 2.04
C GLN A 153 43.85 0.01 2.67
N GLU A 154 45.16 0.02 2.38
CA GLU A 154 46.14 -0.87 3.02
C GLU A 154 46.17 -0.66 4.55
N LEU A 155 46.11 0.59 5.01
CA LEU A 155 46.04 0.92 6.44
C LEU A 155 44.69 0.54 7.08
N GLN A 156 43.59 0.55 6.33
CA GLN A 156 42.28 0.02 6.76
C GLN A 156 42.35 -1.50 6.95
N GLU A 157 42.77 -2.25 5.93
CA GLU A 157 42.91 -3.70 5.96
C GLU A 157 43.85 -4.17 7.10
N ARG A 158 44.96 -3.45 7.32
CA ARG A 158 45.88 -3.69 8.44
C ARG A 158 45.32 -3.29 9.81
N LEU A 159 44.37 -2.34 9.87
CA LEU A 159 43.63 -1.99 11.08
C LEU A 159 42.54 -3.02 11.40
N GLU A 160 41.84 -3.52 10.38
CA GLU A 160 40.79 -4.56 10.47
C GLU A 160 41.40 -5.87 10.97
N THR A 161 42.48 -6.32 10.32
CA THR A 161 43.27 -7.49 10.73
C THR A 161 43.76 -7.38 12.18
N LYS A 162 44.15 -6.18 12.63
CA LYS A 162 44.59 -5.93 14.03
C LYS A 162 43.45 -5.74 15.03
N ARG A 163 42.21 -5.54 14.58
CA ARG A 163 41.03 -5.34 15.44
C ARG A 163 40.17 -6.59 15.61
N GLY A 164 40.32 -7.58 14.73
CA GLY A 164 39.49 -8.80 14.74
C GLY A 164 37.99 -8.51 14.55
N HIS A 165 37.66 -7.43 13.83
CA HIS A 165 36.33 -6.84 13.80
C HIS A 165 36.00 -6.34 12.39
N ASP A 166 34.90 -6.87 11.85
CA ASP A 166 34.18 -6.42 10.65
C ASP A 166 33.62 -4.99 10.89
N PRO A 167 34.23 -3.92 10.32
CA PRO A 167 33.90 -2.53 10.66
C PRO A 167 32.57 -2.06 10.05
N ASP A 168 32.08 -2.77 9.03
CA ASP A 168 30.79 -2.54 8.38
C ASP A 168 29.66 -3.37 9.02
N LEU A 169 29.96 -4.17 10.06
CA LEU A 169 28.95 -4.86 10.86
C LEU A 169 28.15 -3.85 11.71
N ASP A 170 27.07 -3.34 11.11
CA ASP A 170 26.02 -2.60 11.81
C ASP A 170 24.95 -3.54 12.41
N VAL A 171 24.12 -3.00 13.32
CA VAL A 171 23.04 -3.76 13.98
C VAL A 171 22.00 -4.32 12.98
N HIS A 172 21.85 -3.73 11.79
CA HIS A 172 20.96 -4.26 10.76
C HIS A 172 21.55 -5.54 10.15
N MET A 173 22.83 -5.53 9.79
CA MET A 173 23.55 -6.71 9.30
C MET A 173 23.63 -7.82 10.36
N TRP A 174 23.80 -7.46 11.64
CA TRP A 174 23.74 -8.41 12.76
C TRP A 174 22.37 -9.09 12.89
N ARG A 175 21.28 -8.31 12.90
CA ARG A 175 19.90 -8.82 12.93
C ARG A 175 19.62 -9.74 11.73
N LEU A 176 20.05 -9.32 10.53
CA LEU A 176 19.90 -10.09 9.29
C LEU A 176 20.65 -11.44 9.35
N ARG A 177 21.92 -11.45 9.80
CA ARG A 177 22.72 -12.67 9.99
C ARG A 177 22.09 -13.67 10.97
N ARG A 178 21.20 -13.23 11.88
CA ARG A 178 20.49 -14.08 12.86
C ARG A 178 19.02 -14.36 12.51
N GLY A 179 18.48 -13.76 11.46
CA GLY A 179 17.05 -13.84 11.11
C GLY A 179 16.12 -13.05 12.03
N ASN A 180 16.65 -12.17 12.88
CA ASN A 180 15.87 -11.42 13.86
C ASN A 180 15.16 -10.22 13.21
N THR A 181 13.85 -10.09 13.43
CA THR A 181 13.06 -8.93 13.00
C THR A 181 12.66 -8.08 14.21
N ILE A 182 12.65 -6.75 14.06
CA ILE A 182 12.28 -5.84 15.14
C ILE A 182 10.78 -5.96 15.42
N ASP A 183 10.42 -6.29 16.65
CA ASP A 183 9.05 -6.14 17.13
C ASP A 183 8.85 -4.71 17.66
N PRO A 184 7.96 -3.89 17.06
CA PRO A 184 7.65 -2.55 17.57
C PRO A 184 6.88 -2.58 18.92
N SER A 185 6.64 -3.76 19.47
CA SER A 185 6.04 -4.04 20.79
C SER A 185 7.04 -4.61 21.80
N GLU A 186 8.26 -4.99 21.40
CA GLU A 186 9.30 -5.47 22.33
C GLU A 186 9.78 -4.29 23.20
N LEU A 187 9.72 -4.50 24.52
CA LEU A 187 10.27 -3.60 25.53
C LEU A 187 11.81 -3.63 25.47
N PRO A 188 12.48 -2.49 25.25
CA PRO A 188 13.94 -2.43 25.30
C PRO A 188 14.43 -2.49 26.76
N VAL A 189 15.69 -2.88 26.94
CA VAL A 189 16.41 -2.94 28.23
C VAL A 189 16.47 -1.54 28.88
N CYS A 190 16.72 -0.52 28.06
CA CYS A 190 16.45 0.89 28.31
C CYS A 190 16.47 1.67 26.97
N GLU A 191 15.92 2.88 26.98
CA GLU A 191 16.10 3.90 25.94
C GLU A 191 17.00 5.02 26.48
N ILE A 192 17.92 5.55 25.66
CA ILE A 192 18.75 6.69 26.03
C ILE A 192 18.66 7.86 25.05
N SER A 193 18.76 9.08 25.57
CA SER A 193 19.09 10.29 24.79
C SER A 193 20.46 10.83 25.22
N LEU A 194 21.08 11.60 24.33
CA LEU A 194 22.47 12.01 24.45
C LEU A 194 22.61 13.53 24.29
N ALA A 195 23.52 14.10 25.08
CA ALA A 195 24.03 15.44 24.91
C ALA A 195 25.53 15.47 25.24
N CYS A 196 26.27 16.48 24.79
CA CYS A 196 27.65 16.71 25.25
C CYS A 196 27.79 18.12 25.81
N ASP A 197 28.71 18.29 26.76
CA ASP A 197 29.10 19.59 27.30
C ASP A 197 30.59 19.84 27.02
N ASN A 198 30.94 21.08 26.70
CA ASN A 198 32.32 21.58 26.58
C ASN A 198 33.23 20.74 25.67
N LEU A 199 32.73 20.28 24.52
CA LEU A 199 33.58 19.67 23.49
C LEU A 199 34.62 20.69 22.99
N LEU A 200 35.88 20.27 22.91
CA LEU A 200 36.97 21.12 22.44
C LEU A 200 36.72 21.68 21.03
N CYS A 201 37.04 22.95 20.85
CA CYS A 201 37.15 23.58 19.53
C CYS A 201 38.35 23.03 18.75
N ASP A 202 38.37 23.27 17.44
CA ASP A 202 39.57 23.05 16.63
C ASP A 202 40.66 24.11 16.88
N GLY A 203 41.84 23.91 16.29
CA GLY A 203 42.99 24.80 16.46
C GLY A 203 42.80 26.25 15.99
N ASN A 204 41.68 26.56 15.32
CA ASN A 204 41.28 27.93 14.95
C ASN A 204 40.20 28.49 15.91
N GLY A 205 39.96 27.84 17.05
CA GLY A 205 38.94 28.21 18.04
C GLY A 205 37.50 27.93 17.59
N ARG A 206 37.29 27.19 16.48
CA ARG A 206 35.95 26.94 15.93
C ARG A 206 35.29 25.76 16.65
N PRO A 207 34.02 25.88 17.09
CA PRO A 207 33.31 24.75 17.70
C PRO A 207 33.08 23.63 16.68
N PRO A 208 33.12 22.36 17.10
CA PRO A 208 33.02 21.20 16.20
C PRO A 208 31.62 21.06 15.58
N ASN A 209 31.50 20.18 14.59
CA ASN A 209 30.23 19.64 14.12
C ASN A 209 29.99 18.24 14.74
N PRO A 210 29.59 18.13 16.02
CA PRO A 210 29.51 16.85 16.70
C PRO A 210 28.44 15.91 16.14
N GLY A 211 28.85 14.66 15.92
CA GLY A 211 27.97 13.49 15.86
C GLY A 211 28.56 12.36 16.74
N LEU A 212 27.69 11.54 17.33
CA LEU A 212 28.11 10.41 18.17
C LEU A 212 27.88 9.09 17.43
N ALA A 213 28.85 8.18 17.53
CA ALA A 213 28.67 6.78 17.15
C ALA A 213 28.75 5.89 18.39
N VAL A 214 27.76 5.01 18.54
CA VAL A 214 27.59 4.12 19.69
C VAL A 214 27.83 2.68 19.25
N HIS A 215 28.84 2.05 19.85
CA HIS A 215 29.20 0.67 19.60
C HIS A 215 28.93 -0.16 20.84
N VAL A 216 28.46 -1.39 20.67
CA VAL A 216 28.25 -2.35 21.77
C VAL A 216 29.17 -3.55 21.59
N PHE A 217 29.77 -4.03 22.68
CA PHE A 217 30.55 -5.26 22.69
C PHE A 217 29.66 -6.41 23.14
N ILE A 218 29.44 -7.39 22.26
CA ILE A 218 28.62 -8.57 22.52
C ILE A 218 29.53 -9.68 23.05
N PRO A 219 29.51 -10.00 24.37
CA PRO A 219 30.52 -10.87 24.97
C PRO A 219 30.48 -12.29 24.40
N SER A 220 29.27 -12.81 24.15
CA SER A 220 29.03 -14.16 23.60
C SER A 220 29.50 -14.37 22.16
N ALA A 221 29.90 -13.30 21.46
CA ALA A 221 30.45 -13.35 20.10
C ALA A 221 31.82 -12.63 20.00
N ALA A 222 32.39 -12.21 21.14
CA ALA A 222 33.68 -11.52 21.27
C ALA A 222 33.89 -10.30 20.34
N LEU A 223 32.81 -9.70 19.82
CA LEU A 223 32.86 -8.66 18.80
C LEU A 223 32.29 -7.32 19.27
N TRP A 224 32.81 -6.24 18.69
CA TRP A 224 32.12 -4.96 18.67
C TRP A 224 31.10 -4.93 17.53
N LEU A 225 30.02 -4.20 17.75
CA LEU A 225 28.90 -4.00 16.83
C LEU A 225 28.59 -2.51 16.76
N LYS A 226 28.52 -1.94 15.55
CA LYS A 226 28.07 -0.55 15.37
C LYS A 226 26.55 -0.48 15.55
N TYR A 227 26.13 -0.01 16.73
CA TYR A 227 24.73 -0.15 17.17
C TYR A 227 23.86 1.02 16.73
N ALA A 228 24.33 2.26 16.86
CA ALA A 228 23.60 3.46 16.47
C ALA A 228 24.53 4.65 16.21
N ASN A 229 24.02 5.63 15.45
CA ASN A 229 24.58 6.98 15.32
C ASN A 229 23.52 7.98 15.81
N THR A 230 23.94 9.16 16.27
CA THR A 230 23.06 10.34 16.39
C THR A 230 23.05 11.14 15.08
N GLU A 231 22.15 12.12 14.99
CA GLU A 231 22.29 13.19 13.99
C GLU A 231 23.58 14.01 14.20
N ILE A 232 23.94 14.83 13.20
CA ILE A 232 25.11 15.71 13.24
C ILE A 232 24.65 17.14 13.53
N ILE A 233 25.07 17.70 14.66
CA ILE A 233 24.78 19.08 15.04
C ILE A 233 25.92 19.99 14.56
N GLN A 234 25.59 21.13 13.96
CA GLN A 234 26.59 22.03 13.38
C GLN A 234 27.12 23.03 14.41
N ARG A 235 28.45 23.24 14.42
CA ARG A 235 29.15 24.32 15.14
C ARG A 235 28.75 24.48 16.61
N SER A 236 28.73 23.37 17.36
CA SER A 236 28.38 23.39 18.79
C SER A 236 29.35 22.59 19.64
N SER A 237 29.90 23.23 20.67
CA SER A 237 30.59 22.54 21.77
C SER A 237 29.63 21.94 22.80
N ASN A 238 28.34 22.25 22.73
CA ASN A 238 27.29 21.79 23.65
C ASN A 238 26.07 21.22 22.87
N PRO A 239 26.22 20.10 22.13
CA PRO A 239 25.12 19.48 21.39
C PRO A 239 24.12 18.77 22.31
N SER A 240 22.85 18.75 21.91
CA SER A 240 21.80 17.88 22.48
C SER A 240 21.08 17.21 21.34
N PHE A 241 21.11 15.88 21.30
CA PHE A 241 20.63 15.06 20.20
C PHE A 241 19.17 14.64 20.44
N LEU A 242 18.33 14.78 19.42
CA LEU A 242 16.89 14.50 19.44
C LEU A 242 16.60 13.02 19.16
N SER A 243 17.48 12.35 18.41
CA SER A 243 17.40 10.89 18.20
C SER A 243 17.72 10.13 19.49
N THR A 244 16.93 9.09 19.80
CA THR A 244 17.17 8.18 20.93
C THR A 244 17.54 6.78 20.49
N ILE A 245 18.20 6.06 21.39
CA ILE A 245 18.77 4.74 21.15
C ILE A 245 18.14 3.75 22.13
N SER A 246 17.37 2.78 21.63
CA SER A 246 16.82 1.69 22.44
C SER A 246 17.73 0.46 22.39
N PHE A 247 18.19 -0.04 23.53
CA PHE A 247 18.95 -1.30 23.62
C PHE A 247 18.01 -2.48 23.76
N ARG A 248 18.14 -3.53 22.93
CA ARG A 248 17.19 -4.65 22.87
C ARG A 248 17.82 -5.98 23.26
N SER A 249 17.11 -6.77 24.07
CA SER A 249 17.54 -8.13 24.44
C SER A 249 17.57 -9.06 23.22
N SER A 250 16.69 -8.85 22.24
CA SER A 250 16.68 -9.60 20.98
C SER A 250 17.95 -9.46 20.13
N ASP A 251 18.76 -8.41 20.34
CA ASP A 251 20.07 -8.27 19.69
C ASP A 251 21.18 -9.09 20.39
N GLY A 252 20.89 -9.69 21.56
CA GLY A 252 21.84 -10.41 22.39
C GLY A 252 22.56 -9.54 23.42
N LEU A 253 21.97 -8.38 23.78
CA LEU A 253 22.53 -7.48 24.79
C LEU A 253 22.09 -7.89 26.21
N ASN A 254 22.97 -7.66 27.18
CA ASN A 254 22.83 -8.00 28.60
C ASN A 254 23.52 -6.93 29.49
N GLY A 255 23.38 -7.01 30.83
CA GLY A 255 23.98 -6.02 31.74
C GLY A 255 25.50 -5.84 31.60
N GLU A 256 26.22 -6.91 31.27
CA GLU A 256 27.69 -6.92 31.09
C GLU A 256 28.16 -6.30 29.76
N THR A 257 27.22 -6.07 28.82
CA THR A 257 27.49 -5.51 27.50
C THR A 257 28.17 -4.15 27.64
N LYS A 258 29.38 -4.02 27.09
CA LYS A 258 30.14 -2.75 27.15
C LYS A 258 29.70 -1.84 26.02
N ILE A 259 29.38 -0.59 26.34
CA ILE A 259 28.87 0.41 25.42
C ILE A 259 29.93 1.49 25.28
N LYS A 260 30.45 1.67 24.05
CA LYS A 260 31.44 2.69 23.71
C LYS A 260 30.80 3.81 22.91
N PHE A 261 30.74 4.99 23.52
CA PHE A 261 30.38 6.24 22.87
C PHE A 261 31.64 6.89 22.29
N THR A 262 31.63 7.25 21.02
CA THR A 262 32.72 8.00 20.39
C THR A 262 32.17 9.26 19.73
N ALA A 263 32.69 10.42 20.12
CA ALA A 263 32.32 11.71 19.56
C ALA A 263 33.24 12.06 18.37
N PHE A 264 32.64 12.50 17.27
CA PHE A 264 33.33 12.89 16.04
C PHE A 264 32.99 14.33 15.67
N ASP A 265 33.98 15.08 15.20
CA ASP A 265 33.78 16.35 14.51
C ASP A 265 33.69 16.09 13.01
N VAL A 266 32.49 16.25 12.43
CA VAL A 266 32.24 15.97 11.02
C VAL A 266 32.65 17.17 10.17
N ARG A 267 33.80 17.05 9.50
CA ARG A 267 34.40 18.09 8.66
C ARG A 267 33.68 18.24 7.32
N GLU A 268 33.22 17.14 6.72
CA GLU A 268 32.39 17.18 5.50
C GLU A 268 31.29 16.10 5.52
N THR A 269 30.02 16.52 5.47
CA THR A 269 28.86 15.61 5.57
C THR A 269 28.55 14.83 4.29
N VAL A 270 29.07 15.25 3.13
CA VAL A 270 28.80 14.59 1.84
C VAL A 270 29.65 13.33 1.66
N SER A 271 30.95 13.44 1.99
CA SER A 271 31.92 12.33 2.05
C SER A 271 31.90 11.57 3.38
N GLN A 272 31.23 12.11 4.40
CA GLN A 272 31.27 11.63 5.79
C GLN A 272 32.67 11.71 6.43
N THR A 273 33.52 12.62 5.95
CA THR A 273 34.86 12.87 6.52
C THR A 273 34.71 13.46 7.92
N ALA A 274 35.16 12.71 8.94
CA ALA A 274 35.03 13.09 10.34
C ALA A 274 36.26 12.68 11.17
N THR A 275 36.61 13.51 12.16
CA THR A 275 37.77 13.29 13.05
C THR A 275 37.28 12.97 14.47
N PRO A 276 37.74 11.87 15.11
CA PRO A 276 37.34 11.56 16.48
C PRO A 276 37.87 12.61 17.46
N ILE A 277 36.98 13.17 18.28
CA ILE A 277 37.30 14.11 19.36
C ILE A 277 37.76 13.32 20.58
N GLY A 278 36.98 12.32 20.98
CA GLY A 278 37.24 11.44 22.12
C GLY A 278 36.16 10.38 22.30
N SER A 279 36.37 9.49 23.26
CA SER A 279 35.43 8.39 23.56
C SER A 279 35.28 8.12 25.05
N ALA A 280 34.19 7.44 25.42
CA ALA A 280 33.93 6.92 26.76
C ALA A 280 33.34 5.51 26.66
N CYS A 281 33.51 4.70 27.71
CA CYS A 281 32.98 3.34 27.77
C CYS A 281 32.31 3.08 29.13
N VAL A 282 31.15 2.44 29.12
CA VAL A 282 30.38 2.01 30.31
C VAL A 282 29.83 0.60 30.10
N THR A 283 29.19 -0.01 31.10
CA THR A 283 28.35 -1.20 30.94
C THR A 283 26.88 -0.81 30.76
N LEU A 284 26.07 -1.71 30.21
CA LEU A 284 24.62 -1.52 30.14
C LEU A 284 23.99 -1.49 31.55
N SER A 285 24.52 -2.26 32.51
CA SER A 285 24.06 -2.22 33.91
C SER A 285 24.12 -0.81 34.51
N SER A 286 25.27 -0.12 34.37
CA SER A 286 25.45 1.22 34.92
C SER A 286 24.65 2.31 34.20
N LEU A 287 24.10 2.04 33.02
CA LEU A 287 23.05 2.89 32.46
C LEU A 287 21.70 2.65 33.16
N GLN A 288 21.35 1.39 33.46
CA GLN A 288 20.08 1.05 34.14
C GLN A 288 20.03 1.49 35.61
N GLU A 289 21.19 1.67 36.26
CA GLU A 289 21.31 2.07 37.66
C GLU A 289 20.91 3.54 37.94
N THR A 290 20.89 4.43 36.93
CA THR A 290 20.56 5.86 37.13
C THR A 290 19.89 6.53 35.93
N ASP A 291 18.83 7.30 36.16
CA ASP A 291 18.11 8.11 35.15
C ASP A 291 19.00 9.11 34.38
N ARG A 292 20.16 9.51 34.93
CA ARG A 292 21.10 10.44 34.27
C ARG A 292 22.55 10.21 34.68
N LEU A 293 23.42 9.98 33.70
CA LEU A 293 24.88 9.93 33.86
C LEU A 293 25.56 11.15 33.22
N ARG A 294 26.75 11.48 33.71
CA ARG A 294 27.64 12.46 33.09
C ARG A 294 29.09 11.96 33.09
N ILE A 295 29.60 11.63 31.91
CA ILE A 295 30.80 10.82 31.72
C ILE A 295 31.88 11.67 31.02
N PRO A 296 33.13 11.74 31.48
CA PRO A 296 34.19 12.47 30.79
C PRO A 296 34.58 11.77 29.48
N LEU A 297 34.58 12.50 28.36
CA LEU A 297 35.10 12.01 27.09
C LEU A 297 36.63 12.09 27.10
N LYS A 298 37.28 10.99 26.72
CA LYS A 298 38.75 10.88 26.69
C LYS A 298 39.29 10.96 25.27
N GLY A 299 40.19 11.91 25.03
CA GLY A 299 40.99 12.00 23.80
C GLY A 299 42.15 11.01 23.81
N ASN A 300 42.91 10.97 22.71
CA ASN A 300 44.02 10.00 22.52
C ASN A 300 45.06 10.02 23.65
N ASN A 301 45.32 11.19 24.24
CA ASN A 301 46.30 11.38 25.32
C ASN A 301 45.70 11.13 26.73
N ASN A 302 44.54 10.47 26.82
CA ASN A 302 43.72 10.29 28.04
C ASN A 302 43.32 11.61 28.74
N THR A 303 43.49 12.75 28.07
CA THR A 303 42.98 14.06 28.49
C THR A 303 41.46 14.10 28.35
N THR A 304 40.79 14.86 29.22
CA THR A 304 39.34 15.06 29.14
C THR A 304 39.05 16.14 28.10
N VAL A 305 38.34 15.79 27.02
CA VAL A 305 38.10 16.65 25.83
C VAL A 305 36.66 17.19 25.75
N GLY A 306 35.92 17.04 26.84
CA GLY A 306 34.50 17.35 26.98
C GLY A 306 33.81 16.30 27.86
N PHE A 307 32.49 16.37 27.95
CA PHE A 307 31.66 15.44 28.72
C PHE A 307 30.48 14.96 27.89
N LEU A 308 30.06 13.73 28.12
CA LEU A 308 28.83 13.13 27.60
C LEU A 308 27.79 13.11 28.72
N SER A 309 26.67 13.81 28.52
CA SER A 309 25.47 13.66 29.35
C SER A 309 24.57 12.59 28.73
N VAL A 310 24.22 11.56 29.49
CA VAL A 310 23.31 10.48 29.06
C VAL A 310 22.06 10.55 29.94
N HIS A 311 20.88 10.58 29.32
CA HIS A 311 19.60 10.44 30.00
C HIS A 311 19.03 9.06 29.68
N VAL A 312 18.47 8.38 30.67
CA VAL A 312 18.04 6.98 30.58
C VAL A 312 16.58 6.84 30.98
N TRP A 313 15.81 6.12 30.17
CA TRP A 313 14.45 5.67 30.48
C TRP A 313 14.44 4.15 30.52
N SER A 314 14.30 3.61 31.73
CA SER A 314 14.08 2.18 31.99
C SER A 314 12.59 1.91 32.16
N LEU A 315 12.20 0.64 32.05
CA LEU A 315 10.96 0.19 32.67
C LEU A 315 11.17 0.16 34.19
N GLU A 316 10.21 0.60 34.98
CA GLU A 316 10.23 0.36 36.42
C GLU A 316 10.26 -1.16 36.68
N ARG A 317 11.13 -1.59 37.59
CA ARG A 317 10.90 -2.87 38.27
C ARG A 317 9.65 -2.68 39.13
N GLU A 318 8.80 -3.71 39.21
CA GLU A 318 7.90 -3.79 40.36
C GLU A 318 8.78 -4.03 41.59
N ASP A 319 9.14 -2.95 42.28
CA ASP A 319 9.80 -3.03 43.57
C ASP A 319 8.84 -3.76 44.52
N SER A 320 9.18 -5.02 44.82
CA SER A 320 8.40 -5.94 45.64
C SER A 320 8.48 -5.58 47.13
N ASN A 321 8.14 -4.34 47.43
CA ASN A 321 7.99 -3.72 48.74
C ASN A 321 7.16 -2.44 48.58
N ALA A 322 5.87 -2.61 48.26
CA ALA A 322 4.88 -1.54 48.34
C ALA A 322 4.58 -1.20 49.82
N SER A 323 5.59 -0.63 50.51
CA SER A 323 5.47 -0.16 51.88
C SER A 323 4.46 0.98 51.93
N THR A 324 3.33 0.75 52.58
CA THR A 324 2.28 1.75 52.79
C THR A 324 2.83 2.99 53.51
N GLU A 325 2.41 4.18 53.07
CA GLU A 325 2.77 5.44 53.72
C GLU A 325 2.26 5.49 55.18
N SER A 326 3.13 5.36 56.19
CA SER A 326 2.94 5.92 57.56
C SER A 326 3.98 5.50 58.64
N THR A 327 5.28 5.33 58.33
CA THR A 327 6.29 5.22 59.42
C THR A 327 7.67 5.80 59.06
N PRO A 328 8.21 6.79 59.80
CA PRO A 328 9.56 7.31 59.61
C PRO A 328 10.58 6.55 60.48
N LEU A 329 11.24 5.54 59.91
CA LEU A 329 12.26 4.76 60.62
C LEU A 329 13.67 5.34 60.40
N ARG A 330 14.29 5.84 61.48
CA ARG A 330 15.72 6.22 61.49
C ARG A 330 16.59 4.98 61.47
N THR A 331 17.45 4.84 60.47
CA THR A 331 18.72 4.11 60.62
C THR A 331 19.72 4.62 59.59
N VAL A 332 20.94 4.95 60.04
CA VAL A 332 22.05 5.31 59.16
C VAL A 332 22.94 4.08 59.00
N SER A 333 23.23 3.69 57.75
CA SER A 333 24.25 2.70 57.44
C SER A 333 25.27 3.32 56.48
N HIS A 334 26.51 3.48 56.97
CA HIS A 334 27.62 3.94 56.15
C HIS A 334 28.13 2.80 55.27
N HIS A 335 28.41 3.08 53.99
CA HIS A 335 29.68 2.68 53.37
C HIS A 335 29.92 3.51 52.10
N ASP A 336 31.02 4.27 52.09
CA ASP A 336 31.36 5.15 50.98
C ASP A 336 32.05 4.44 49.82
N SER A 337 31.78 4.92 48.60
CA SER A 337 32.61 4.73 47.41
C SER A 337 32.42 5.93 46.49
N LEU A 338 33.29 6.93 46.67
CA LEU A 338 33.07 8.31 46.23
C LEU A 338 33.22 8.50 44.71
N VAL A 339 32.12 8.34 43.97
CA VAL A 339 31.99 8.90 42.61
C VAL A 339 31.80 10.41 42.71
N TYR A 340 32.80 11.18 42.32
CA TYR A 340 32.80 12.65 42.39
C TYR A 340 31.79 13.31 41.43
N CYS A 341 30.53 13.40 41.85
CA CYS A 341 29.49 14.15 41.15
C CYS A 341 29.50 15.65 41.53
N HIS A 342 29.63 16.52 40.53
CA HIS A 342 29.81 17.96 40.75
C HIS A 342 28.49 18.66 41.12
N ARG A 343 28.44 19.29 42.31
CA ARG A 343 27.25 19.97 42.87
C ARG A 343 26.83 21.25 42.10
N ARG A 344 26.30 21.12 40.87
CA ARG A 344 25.69 22.25 40.14
C ARG A 344 24.48 21.92 39.25
N SER A 345 23.82 20.78 39.49
CA SER A 345 22.64 20.31 38.73
C SER A 345 21.30 20.45 39.48
N GLN A 346 21.30 20.94 40.72
CA GLN A 346 20.15 21.01 41.64
C GLN A 346 19.26 22.26 41.41
N SER A 347 19.02 22.67 40.16
CA SER A 347 18.23 23.87 39.81
C SER A 347 16.96 23.56 38.99
N LEU A 348 16.53 22.31 38.95
CA LEU A 348 15.25 21.87 38.37
C LEU A 348 14.57 20.89 39.35
N PRO A 349 13.22 20.86 39.45
CA PRO A 349 12.54 20.07 40.49
C PRO A 349 12.67 18.55 40.27
N PRO A 350 13.15 17.78 41.25
CA PRO A 350 13.14 16.32 41.17
C PRO A 350 11.74 15.78 41.54
N ARG A 351 10.85 15.55 40.57
CA ARG A 351 9.61 14.76 40.69
C ARG A 351 8.83 14.54 39.38
N LEU A 352 9.46 13.92 38.37
CA LEU A 352 8.77 13.17 37.33
C LEU A 352 9.62 11.91 37.05
N GLY A 353 9.15 10.73 37.48
CA GLY A 353 9.90 9.49 37.31
C GLY A 353 10.01 9.10 35.82
N CYS A 354 11.20 8.68 35.38
CA CYS A 354 11.53 8.42 33.98
C CYS A 354 10.93 7.10 33.41
N LYS A 355 9.63 6.89 33.61
CA LYS A 355 8.90 5.68 33.18
C LYS A 355 8.88 5.57 31.65
N LEU A 356 9.56 4.56 31.10
CA LEU A 356 9.43 4.21 29.68
C LEU A 356 8.01 3.67 29.40
N LYS A 357 7.31 4.26 28.43
CA LYS A 357 5.96 3.86 28.00
C LYS A 357 5.99 3.51 26.53
N LEU A 358 5.62 2.27 26.20
CA LEU A 358 5.50 1.80 24.81
C LEU A 358 4.04 1.53 24.45
N PRO A 359 3.60 1.90 23.23
CA PRO A 359 2.22 1.72 22.81
C PRO A 359 1.95 0.26 22.42
N ARG A 360 0.79 -0.26 22.85
CA ARG A 360 0.32 -1.58 22.38
C ARG A 360 -0.01 -1.49 20.89
N GLN A 361 0.80 -2.13 20.04
CA GLN A 361 0.69 -2.11 18.57
C GLN A 361 -0.49 -2.94 18.02
N GLY A 362 -1.29 -3.58 18.89
CA GLY A 362 -2.32 -4.53 18.49
C GLY A 362 -1.73 -5.79 17.86
N ALA A 363 -2.41 -6.31 16.84
CA ALA A 363 -2.05 -7.54 16.15
C ALA A 363 -1.04 -7.33 15.00
N PHE A 364 -0.16 -6.32 15.12
CA PHE A 364 0.70 -5.77 14.05
C PHE A 364 1.36 -6.80 13.13
N LYS A 365 1.98 -7.84 13.73
CA LYS A 365 2.75 -8.88 13.02
C LYS A 365 1.94 -9.73 12.03
N HIS A 366 0.60 -9.72 12.10
CA HIS A 366 -0.27 -10.48 11.19
C HIS A 366 -0.57 -9.72 9.88
N VAL A 367 -0.22 -8.42 9.81
CA VAL A 367 -0.48 -7.55 8.65
C VAL A 367 0.83 -6.98 8.08
N PHE A 368 1.81 -6.74 8.94
CA PHE A 368 3.05 -6.04 8.60
C PHE A 368 4.31 -6.79 9.04
N GLY A 369 5.31 -6.80 8.16
CA GLY A 369 6.62 -7.43 8.38
C GLY A 369 7.81 -6.49 8.18
N ASN A 370 9.01 -7.01 8.42
CA ASN A 370 10.31 -6.37 8.14
C ASN A 370 10.44 -4.94 8.71
N THR A 371 9.92 -4.75 9.92
CA THR A 371 9.75 -3.46 10.58
C THR A 371 11.07 -2.73 10.84
N THR A 372 11.04 -1.41 10.65
CA THR A 372 12.09 -0.46 11.06
C THR A 372 11.48 0.51 12.06
N VAL A 373 12.20 0.79 13.16
CA VAL A 373 11.76 1.69 14.24
C VAL A 373 12.86 2.71 14.51
N GLN A 374 12.49 3.98 14.63
CA GLN A 374 13.35 5.06 15.15
C GLN A 374 12.58 5.83 16.24
N THR A 375 13.26 6.19 17.32
CA THR A 375 12.69 6.93 18.45
C THR A 375 13.34 8.30 18.62
N TYR A 376 12.59 9.25 19.18
CA TYR A 376 13.03 10.62 19.39
C TYR A 376 12.48 11.21 20.69
N ARG A 377 13.17 12.22 21.22
CA ARG A 377 12.67 13.16 22.22
C ARG A 377 12.78 14.58 21.68
N PHE A 378 11.68 15.33 21.73
CA PHE A 378 11.61 16.74 21.36
C PHE A 378 11.08 17.57 22.53
N HIS A 379 11.44 18.85 22.62
CA HIS A 379 10.98 19.71 23.71
C HIS A 379 9.59 20.29 23.42
N SER A 380 8.70 20.25 24.41
CA SER A 380 7.40 20.94 24.33
C SER A 380 7.52 22.43 24.68
N GLY A 381 6.72 23.29 24.04
CA GLY A 381 6.63 24.72 24.37
C GLY A 381 6.05 24.99 25.77
N LEU A 382 5.22 24.07 26.28
CA LEU A 382 4.74 24.01 27.66
C LEU A 382 5.79 23.47 28.66
N GLY A 383 6.96 23.02 28.19
CA GLY A 383 7.98 22.34 28.99
C GLY A 383 7.77 20.83 29.13
N GLY A 384 8.87 20.12 29.37
CA GLY A 384 8.92 18.65 29.33
C GLY A 384 9.06 18.10 27.91
N ASP A 385 9.14 16.77 27.82
CA ASP A 385 9.47 16.05 26.59
C ASP A 385 8.23 15.54 25.84
N ILE A 386 8.36 15.50 24.52
CA ILE A 386 7.50 14.77 23.59
C ILE A 386 8.25 13.51 23.16
N SER A 387 7.76 12.34 23.54
CA SER A 387 8.25 11.05 23.04
C SER A 387 7.59 10.74 21.69
N VAL A 388 8.41 10.32 20.71
CA VAL A 388 7.95 9.96 19.38
C VAL A 388 8.57 8.63 18.95
N HIS A 389 7.71 7.69 18.53
CA HIS A 389 8.11 6.41 17.95
C HIS A 389 7.67 6.39 16.48
N GLU A 390 8.63 6.55 15.57
CA GLU A 390 8.44 6.42 14.13
C GLU A 390 8.67 4.96 13.72
N VAL A 391 7.72 4.39 12.99
CA VAL A 391 7.74 2.99 12.54
C VAL A 391 7.45 2.94 11.04
N MET A 392 8.25 2.18 10.30
CA MET A 392 7.97 1.81 8.91
C MET A 392 7.91 0.28 8.79
N ALA A 393 6.90 -0.27 8.13
CA ALA A 393 6.79 -1.71 7.92
C ALA A 393 6.19 -2.07 6.54
N GLU A 394 6.56 -3.24 6.04
CA GLU A 394 6.15 -3.74 4.71
C GLU A 394 4.80 -4.46 4.81
N SER A 395 3.88 -4.21 3.87
CA SER A 395 2.54 -4.83 3.89
C SER A 395 2.58 -6.26 3.35
N MET A 396 2.26 -7.26 4.18
CA MET A 396 2.20 -8.66 3.74
C MET A 396 1.19 -8.89 2.59
N LEU A 397 0.21 -7.98 2.44
CA LEU A 397 -0.81 -8.02 1.39
C LEU A 397 -0.30 -7.61 0.00
N CYS A 398 0.90 -7.02 -0.10
CA CYS A 398 1.45 -6.43 -1.35
C CYS A 398 1.46 -7.40 -2.54
N PHE A 399 1.65 -8.69 -2.29
CA PHE A 399 1.60 -9.75 -3.31
C PHE A 399 0.34 -10.62 -3.20
N GLN A 400 -0.19 -10.83 -1.99
CA GLN A 400 -1.34 -11.70 -1.75
C GLN A 400 -2.64 -11.18 -2.39
N LEU A 401 -2.95 -9.88 -2.26
CA LEU A 401 -4.19 -9.35 -2.83
C LEU A 401 -4.17 -9.31 -4.37
N PRO A 402 -3.06 -8.90 -5.03
CA PRO A 402 -2.94 -9.04 -6.49
C PRO A 402 -3.07 -10.48 -7.00
N GLN A 403 -2.55 -11.50 -6.29
CA GLN A 403 -2.74 -12.91 -6.66
C GLN A 403 -4.22 -13.33 -6.65
N GLN A 404 -5.03 -12.80 -5.72
CA GLN A 404 -6.48 -13.04 -5.69
C GLN A 404 -7.20 -12.35 -6.85
N LEU A 405 -6.87 -11.08 -7.11
CA LEU A 405 -7.44 -10.32 -8.24
C LEU A 405 -7.13 -10.99 -9.59
N LEU A 406 -5.88 -11.40 -9.80
CA LEU A 406 -5.48 -12.19 -10.97
C LEU A 406 -6.27 -13.51 -11.05
N GLY A 407 -6.53 -14.18 -9.92
CA GLY A 407 -7.40 -15.36 -9.88
C GLY A 407 -8.83 -15.10 -10.36
N LEU A 408 -9.42 -13.94 -10.03
CA LEU A 408 -10.74 -13.55 -10.52
C LEU A 408 -10.71 -13.24 -12.03
N TRP A 409 -9.73 -12.48 -12.52
CA TRP A 409 -9.63 -12.14 -13.94
C TRP A 409 -9.26 -13.34 -14.83
N ILE A 410 -8.47 -14.30 -14.33
CA ILE A 410 -8.23 -15.59 -14.98
C ILE A 410 -9.53 -16.36 -15.17
N ASN A 411 -10.42 -16.35 -14.16
CA ASN A 411 -11.71 -17.01 -14.25
C ASN A 411 -12.68 -16.26 -15.19
N GLU A 412 -12.67 -14.92 -15.18
CA GLU A 412 -13.45 -14.08 -16.10
C GLU A 412 -13.05 -14.32 -17.56
N GLU A 413 -11.76 -14.28 -17.90
CA GLU A 413 -11.30 -14.55 -19.27
C GLU A 413 -11.51 -16.04 -19.67
N LYS A 414 -11.50 -17.00 -18.72
CA LYS A 414 -11.94 -18.39 -18.97
C LYS A 414 -13.42 -18.52 -19.26
N GLU A 415 -14.30 -17.77 -18.57
CA GLU A 415 -15.72 -17.71 -18.92
C GLU A 415 -15.89 -17.12 -20.33
N LEU A 416 -15.20 -16.03 -20.67
CA LEU A 416 -15.28 -15.43 -22.01
C LEU A 416 -14.80 -16.37 -23.13
N LEU A 417 -13.78 -17.20 -22.89
CA LEU A 417 -13.39 -18.27 -23.82
C LEU A 417 -14.50 -19.32 -24.00
N GLN A 418 -15.16 -19.73 -22.91
CA GLN A 418 -16.28 -20.66 -22.98
C GLN A 418 -17.46 -20.06 -23.74
N GLU A 419 -17.81 -18.80 -23.46
CA GLU A 419 -18.87 -18.04 -24.15
C GLU A 419 -18.62 -17.99 -25.67
N VAL A 420 -17.41 -17.58 -26.11
CA VAL A 420 -17.05 -17.50 -27.54
C VAL A 420 -16.97 -18.88 -28.21
N SER A 421 -16.54 -19.92 -27.48
CA SER A 421 -16.55 -21.31 -28.00
C SER A 421 -17.97 -21.89 -28.11
N GLY A 422 -18.91 -21.42 -27.29
CA GLY A 422 -20.28 -21.91 -27.19
C GLY A 422 -21.19 -21.54 -28.37
N MET A 423 -20.75 -20.61 -29.23
CA MET A 423 -21.44 -20.23 -30.48
C MET A 423 -21.43 -21.34 -31.53
N GLY A 424 -20.52 -22.32 -31.40
CA GLY A 424 -20.21 -23.27 -32.47
C GLY A 424 -19.25 -22.66 -33.50
N GLU A 425 -19.14 -23.29 -34.66
CA GLU A 425 -18.21 -22.90 -35.73
C GLU A 425 -18.96 -22.09 -36.79
N LEU A 426 -18.46 -20.90 -37.10
CA LEU A 426 -19.05 -19.98 -38.08
C LEU A 426 -18.39 -20.07 -39.46
N VAL A 427 -19.07 -19.58 -40.49
CA VAL A 427 -18.54 -19.41 -41.86
C VAL A 427 -17.64 -18.16 -41.96
N GLU A 428 -16.80 -18.07 -42.99
CA GLU A 428 -16.05 -16.84 -43.27
C GLU A 428 -16.97 -15.71 -43.74
N PRO A 429 -16.69 -14.43 -43.40
CA PRO A 429 -15.49 -13.91 -42.70
C PRO A 429 -15.56 -14.01 -41.16
N TRP A 430 -16.67 -14.50 -40.60
CA TRP A 430 -16.90 -14.53 -39.16
C TRP A 430 -16.04 -15.57 -38.44
N HIS A 431 -15.67 -16.66 -39.12
CA HIS A 431 -14.70 -17.64 -38.62
C HIS A 431 -13.35 -16.97 -38.27
N SER A 432 -12.79 -16.20 -39.19
CA SER A 432 -11.55 -15.44 -38.96
C SER A 432 -11.66 -14.48 -37.76
N LEU A 433 -12.80 -13.79 -37.61
CA LEU A 433 -13.06 -12.91 -36.46
C LEU A 433 -13.24 -13.68 -35.14
N GLN A 434 -13.84 -14.88 -35.18
CA GLN A 434 -14.01 -15.75 -34.01
C GLN A 434 -12.67 -16.33 -33.52
N VAL A 435 -11.81 -16.77 -34.45
CA VAL A 435 -10.45 -17.23 -34.12
C VAL A 435 -9.62 -16.10 -33.53
N GLU A 436 -9.70 -14.88 -34.08
CA GLU A 436 -9.00 -13.73 -33.51
C GLU A 436 -9.56 -13.34 -32.13
N LEU A 437 -10.88 -13.40 -31.93
CA LEU A 437 -11.49 -13.13 -30.63
C LEU A 437 -11.04 -14.14 -29.56
N LEU A 438 -10.92 -15.42 -29.92
CA LEU A 438 -10.34 -16.46 -29.06
C LEU A 438 -8.87 -16.18 -28.74
N ASP A 439 -8.04 -15.85 -29.74
CA ASP A 439 -6.61 -15.57 -29.55
C ASP A 439 -6.36 -14.40 -28.58
N ARG A 440 -7.12 -13.30 -28.71
CA ARG A 440 -7.08 -12.16 -27.76
C ARG A 440 -7.34 -12.62 -26.31
N HIS A 441 -8.29 -13.53 -26.10
CA HIS A 441 -8.61 -14.06 -24.78
C HIS A 441 -7.55 -15.06 -24.27
N LEU A 442 -7.03 -15.93 -25.13
CA LEU A 442 -5.91 -16.83 -24.79
C LEU A 442 -4.68 -16.03 -24.38
N HIS A 443 -4.39 -14.92 -25.07
CA HIS A 443 -3.29 -14.01 -24.75
C HIS A 443 -3.49 -13.33 -23.38
N LEU A 444 -4.67 -12.78 -23.09
CA LEU A 444 -4.98 -12.21 -21.77
C LEU A 444 -4.90 -13.27 -20.65
N LEU A 445 -5.45 -14.47 -20.89
CA LEU A 445 -5.38 -15.58 -19.95
C LEU A 445 -3.94 -16.00 -19.65
N HIS A 446 -3.09 -16.08 -20.68
CA HIS A 446 -1.65 -16.35 -20.51
C HIS A 446 -0.97 -15.25 -19.70
N LEU A 447 -1.17 -13.98 -20.04
CA LEU A 447 -0.58 -12.84 -19.31
C LEU A 447 -0.99 -12.82 -17.83
N TYR A 448 -2.27 -13.02 -17.51
CA TYR A 448 -2.72 -13.04 -16.10
C TYR A 448 -2.23 -14.29 -15.35
N SER A 449 -2.16 -15.45 -16.00
CA SER A 449 -1.64 -16.69 -15.38
C SER A 449 -0.15 -16.58 -15.08
N GLN A 450 0.65 -16.16 -16.07
CA GLN A 450 2.08 -15.91 -15.90
C GLN A 450 2.35 -14.81 -14.85
N ALA A 451 1.56 -13.74 -14.82
CA ALA A 451 1.66 -12.72 -13.77
C ALA A 451 1.38 -13.32 -12.38
N LYS A 452 0.35 -14.17 -12.24
CA LYS A 452 0.01 -14.81 -10.97
C LYS A 452 1.12 -15.75 -10.49
N GLU A 453 1.64 -16.60 -11.39
CA GLU A 453 2.79 -17.49 -11.13
C GLU A 453 4.02 -16.72 -10.68
N ASN A 454 4.39 -15.63 -11.37
CA ASN A 454 5.49 -14.76 -10.97
C ASN A 454 5.29 -14.15 -9.57
N LEU A 455 4.07 -13.72 -9.23
CA LEU A 455 3.77 -13.20 -7.89
C LEU A 455 3.77 -14.30 -6.81
N GLN A 456 3.48 -15.55 -7.15
CA GLN A 456 3.55 -16.70 -6.23
C GLN A 456 5.00 -17.19 -6.04
N ALA A 457 5.85 -17.06 -7.06
CA ALA A 457 7.27 -17.41 -7.02
C ALA A 457 8.14 -16.38 -6.27
N HIS A 458 7.67 -15.14 -6.07
CA HIS A 458 8.41 -14.09 -5.37
C HIS A 458 8.66 -14.44 -3.89
N LYS A 459 9.93 -14.35 -3.47
CA LYS A 459 10.40 -14.61 -2.10
C LYS A 459 11.22 -13.41 -1.60
N GLY A 460 11.26 -13.20 -0.29
CA GLY A 460 12.03 -12.12 0.35
C GLY A 460 11.14 -11.00 0.89
N SER A 461 11.36 -9.76 0.44
CA SER A 461 10.65 -8.58 0.93
C SER A 461 9.15 -8.61 0.64
N PHE A 462 8.32 -8.06 1.54
CA PHE A 462 6.87 -7.93 1.36
C PHE A 462 6.48 -6.67 0.57
N PHE A 463 7.36 -6.17 -0.30
CA PHE A 463 7.07 -5.07 -1.22
C PHE A 463 7.88 -5.19 -2.52
N LYS A 464 7.37 -4.57 -3.60
CA LYS A 464 8.09 -4.37 -4.87
C LYS A 464 9.01 -3.13 -4.78
N PRO A 465 10.34 -3.25 -4.83
CA PRO A 465 11.22 -2.08 -4.75
C PRO A 465 11.17 -1.21 -6.02
N SER A 466 11.37 0.09 -5.84
CA SER A 466 11.25 1.09 -6.92
C SER A 466 12.41 1.08 -7.93
N SER A 467 13.49 0.34 -7.64
CA SER A 467 14.46 -0.12 -8.64
C SER A 467 13.79 -1.05 -9.66
N ARG A 468 13.13 -2.12 -9.19
CA ARG A 468 12.31 -3.06 -9.98
C ARG A 468 10.96 -2.49 -10.45
N LYS A 469 10.71 -1.17 -10.45
CA LYS A 469 9.40 -0.60 -10.88
C LYS A 469 9.00 -1.01 -12.31
N PHE A 470 9.98 -1.08 -13.22
CA PHE A 470 9.78 -1.47 -14.63
C PHE A 470 9.68 -2.99 -14.85
N ASP A 471 9.86 -3.79 -13.81
CA ASP A 471 9.80 -5.25 -13.86
C ASP A 471 8.36 -5.72 -14.11
N ARG A 472 8.16 -6.46 -15.22
CA ARG A 472 6.89 -7.05 -15.64
C ARG A 472 6.45 -8.20 -14.74
N SER A 473 7.38 -9.02 -14.25
CA SER A 473 7.05 -10.17 -13.39
C SER A 473 6.26 -9.76 -12.14
N LEU A 474 6.52 -8.54 -11.65
CA LEU A 474 5.84 -7.96 -10.49
C LEU A 474 4.87 -6.83 -10.86
N GLU A 475 4.36 -6.69 -12.09
CA GLU A 475 3.66 -5.45 -12.48
C GLU A 475 2.33 -5.20 -11.76
N PHE A 476 1.60 -6.24 -11.36
CA PHE A 476 0.37 -6.11 -10.56
C PHE A 476 0.61 -5.80 -9.08
N ALA A 477 1.85 -5.86 -8.58
CA ALA A 477 2.21 -5.54 -7.21
C ALA A 477 2.54 -4.04 -7.05
N PRO A 478 1.92 -3.31 -6.10
CA PRO A 478 2.18 -1.89 -5.89
C PRO A 478 3.63 -1.61 -5.48
N VAL A 479 4.26 -0.63 -6.14
CA VAL A 479 5.64 -0.21 -5.87
C VAL A 479 5.76 0.40 -4.48
N ASN A 480 6.76 -0.04 -3.71
CA ASN A 480 7.20 0.57 -2.45
C ASN A 480 6.10 0.74 -1.38
N LEU A 481 5.09 -0.14 -1.36
CA LEU A 481 3.98 -0.14 -0.40
C LEU A 481 4.44 -0.44 1.04
N HIS A 482 4.32 0.57 1.91
CA HIS A 482 4.64 0.49 3.34
C HIS A 482 3.57 1.17 4.20
N LEU A 483 3.36 0.67 5.41
CA LEU A 483 2.80 1.48 6.49
C LEU A 483 3.92 2.41 7.02
N GLN A 484 3.64 3.71 7.06
CA GLN A 484 4.33 4.66 7.92
C GLN A 484 3.45 4.95 9.13
N ARG A 485 3.98 4.74 10.33
CA ARG A 485 3.31 5.00 11.60
C ARG A 485 4.15 5.96 12.44
N MET A 486 3.47 6.89 13.10
CA MET A 486 4.05 7.69 14.18
C MET A 486 3.15 7.54 15.41
N TRP A 487 3.71 7.04 16.51
CA TRP A 487 3.09 7.22 17.83
C TRP A 487 3.76 8.39 18.53
N VAL A 488 2.96 9.19 19.23
CA VAL A 488 3.41 10.38 19.97
C VAL A 488 2.83 10.34 21.38
N GLN A 489 3.60 10.79 22.35
CA GLN A 489 3.14 11.13 23.70
C GLN A 489 3.76 12.44 24.18
N ASN A 490 2.94 13.33 24.74
CA ASN A 490 3.38 14.47 25.55
C ASN A 490 2.73 14.33 26.93
N ASP A 491 3.56 14.14 27.97
CA ASP A 491 3.09 13.93 29.35
C ASP A 491 2.53 15.21 29.99
N THR A 492 3.08 16.38 29.67
CA THR A 492 2.58 17.70 30.11
C THR A 492 1.15 17.94 29.61
N LEU A 493 0.85 17.55 28.37
CA LEU A 493 -0.51 17.55 27.78
C LEU A 493 -1.37 16.34 28.17
N LYS A 494 -0.79 15.34 28.87
CA LYS A 494 -1.39 14.01 29.12
C LYS A 494 -1.98 13.35 27.87
N LYS A 495 -1.39 13.61 26.70
CA LYS A 495 -1.92 13.25 25.38
C LYS A 495 -1.01 12.24 24.69
N CYS A 496 -1.60 11.19 24.11
CA CYS A 496 -0.91 10.31 23.18
C CYS A 496 -1.82 9.88 22.01
N GLY A 497 -1.23 9.40 20.92
CA GLY A 497 -1.99 8.97 19.74
C GLY A 497 -1.14 8.29 18.66
N PHE A 498 -1.80 7.48 17.83
CA PHE A 498 -1.23 6.89 16.60
C PHE A 498 -1.64 7.69 15.37
N TYR A 499 -0.70 7.89 14.46
CA TYR A 499 -0.89 8.53 13.17
C TYR A 499 -0.31 7.62 12.08
N ASP A 500 -1.19 7.00 11.29
CA ASP A 500 -0.83 6.06 10.22
C ASP A 500 -1.03 6.71 8.84
N ILE A 501 -0.02 6.59 7.98
CA ILE A 501 -0.03 7.00 6.57
C ILE A 501 0.48 5.81 5.75
N ILE A 502 -0.30 5.36 4.78
CA ILE A 502 0.17 4.33 3.84
C ILE A 502 0.95 5.01 2.70
N THR A 503 2.24 4.67 2.56
CA THR A 503 3.09 5.20 1.49
C THR A 503 3.19 4.19 0.35
N VAL A 504 2.95 4.62 -0.89
CA VAL A 504 2.92 3.73 -2.07
C VAL A 504 3.31 4.49 -3.35
N GLY A 505 3.76 3.78 -4.37
CA GLY A 505 4.09 4.34 -5.68
C GLY A 505 2.87 4.87 -6.42
N ALA A 506 3.09 5.45 -7.61
CA ALA A 506 1.99 5.78 -8.51
C ALA A 506 1.27 4.49 -8.95
N PHE A 507 -0.05 4.53 -9.04
CA PHE A 507 -0.85 3.38 -9.50
C PHE A 507 -0.82 3.33 -11.03
N THR A 508 0.25 2.74 -11.59
CA THR A 508 0.55 2.80 -13.02
C THR A 508 1.28 1.55 -13.50
N ALA A 509 1.00 1.11 -14.73
CA ALA A 509 1.74 0.07 -15.43
C ALA A 509 3.09 0.63 -15.94
N HIS A 510 4.05 0.86 -15.04
CA HIS A 510 5.40 1.40 -15.35
C HIS A 510 6.12 0.64 -16.47
N SER A 511 5.92 -0.67 -16.55
CA SER A 511 6.41 -1.62 -17.56
C SER A 511 5.86 -1.38 -18.99
N HIS A 512 4.81 -0.57 -19.13
CA HIS A 512 4.22 -0.16 -20.41
C HIS A 512 4.66 1.27 -20.76
N LYS A 513 5.74 1.39 -21.55
CA LYS A 513 6.19 2.69 -22.11
C LYS A 513 5.02 3.39 -22.82
N SER A 514 4.67 4.58 -22.36
CA SER A 514 3.41 5.25 -22.71
C SER A 514 3.42 5.93 -24.08
N LYS A 515 3.58 5.15 -25.16
CA LYS A 515 3.49 5.66 -26.53
C LYS A 515 2.10 6.22 -26.89
N ASN A 516 1.06 5.77 -26.19
CA ASN A 516 -0.34 6.08 -26.52
C ASN A 516 -1.04 6.96 -25.45
N GLY A 517 -0.44 7.12 -24.26
CA GLY A 517 -1.04 7.78 -23.08
C GLY A 517 -1.47 6.81 -21.97
N GLY A 518 -1.72 7.37 -20.79
CA GLY A 518 -2.30 6.70 -19.62
C GLY A 518 -3.84 6.61 -19.67
N LEU A 519 -4.44 6.03 -18.63
CA LEU A 519 -5.85 5.58 -18.66
C LEU A 519 -6.86 6.65 -19.06
N ILE A 520 -6.78 7.90 -18.59
CA ILE A 520 -7.71 8.97 -19.01
C ILE A 520 -7.69 9.14 -20.53
N LYS A 521 -6.50 9.26 -21.12
CA LYS A 521 -6.31 9.46 -22.56
C LYS A 521 -6.68 8.21 -23.37
N LEU A 522 -6.48 7.01 -22.84
CA LEU A 522 -6.90 5.77 -23.49
C LEU A 522 -8.43 5.55 -23.42
N LEU A 523 -9.06 5.88 -22.29
CA LEU A 523 -10.53 5.85 -22.12
C LEU A 523 -11.21 6.90 -23.02
N GLN A 524 -10.62 8.10 -23.13
CA GLN A 524 -11.06 9.12 -24.08
C GLN A 524 -10.96 8.61 -25.53
N GLN A 525 -9.84 7.99 -25.92
CA GLN A 525 -9.70 7.36 -27.25
C GLN A 525 -10.75 6.28 -27.53
N VAL A 526 -11.15 5.48 -26.54
CA VAL A 526 -12.25 4.51 -26.71
C VAL A 526 -13.58 5.23 -26.98
N LYS A 527 -13.91 6.27 -26.19
CA LYS A 527 -15.14 7.06 -26.37
C LYS A 527 -15.20 7.88 -27.66
N GLU A 528 -14.06 8.34 -28.19
CA GLU A 528 -13.97 9.19 -29.38
C GLU A 528 -13.84 8.40 -30.70
N SER A 529 -13.92 7.07 -30.67
CA SER A 529 -13.72 6.19 -31.84
C SER A 529 -15.00 5.96 -32.67
N PRO A 530 -14.95 6.24 -33.98
CA PRO A 530 -14.86 7.54 -34.60
C PRO A 530 -16.26 8.09 -34.94
N ILE A 531 -16.63 9.26 -34.37
CA ILE A 531 -17.91 9.96 -34.63
C ILE A 531 -17.86 10.69 -35.99
N LYS A 532 -17.58 9.97 -37.09
CA LYS A 532 -17.41 10.54 -38.44
C LYS A 532 -18.44 10.11 -39.48
N ASN A 533 -19.33 9.16 -39.16
CA ASN A 533 -20.58 8.94 -39.88
C ASN A 533 -21.76 9.30 -38.96
N LYS A 534 -22.91 9.69 -39.53
CA LYS A 534 -24.13 10.04 -38.78
C LYS A 534 -24.92 8.79 -38.36
N SER A 535 -24.26 7.89 -37.66
CA SER A 535 -24.89 6.87 -36.83
C SER A 535 -24.13 6.84 -35.51
N GLU A 536 -24.85 6.57 -34.42
CA GLU A 536 -24.22 6.08 -33.20
C GLU A 536 -23.51 4.73 -33.50
N ASN A 537 -22.73 4.23 -32.55
CA ASN A 537 -21.94 3.01 -32.75
C ASN A 537 -22.52 1.85 -31.91
N PRO A 538 -23.76 1.41 -32.20
CA PRO A 538 -24.62 0.71 -31.25
C PRO A 538 -24.05 -0.62 -30.77
N VAL A 539 -23.12 -1.22 -31.53
CA VAL A 539 -22.47 -2.48 -31.15
C VAL A 539 -21.74 -2.35 -29.80
N ILE A 540 -21.09 -1.21 -29.51
CA ILE A 540 -20.37 -1.03 -28.23
C ILE A 540 -21.36 -0.96 -27.06
N ASP A 541 -22.46 -0.23 -27.23
CA ASP A 541 -23.49 -0.10 -26.20
C ASP A 541 -24.25 -1.42 -26.01
N LYS A 542 -24.55 -2.15 -27.09
CA LYS A 542 -25.10 -3.52 -27.05
C LYS A 542 -24.18 -4.50 -26.31
N ILE A 543 -22.86 -4.43 -26.51
CA ILE A 543 -21.89 -5.23 -25.75
C ILE A 543 -21.98 -4.92 -24.24
N SER A 544 -22.04 -3.64 -23.86
CA SER A 544 -22.17 -3.27 -22.44
C SER A 544 -23.52 -3.74 -21.86
N MET A 545 -24.63 -3.44 -22.54
CA MET A 545 -25.97 -3.87 -22.11
C MET A 545 -26.07 -5.38 -21.92
N ALA A 546 -25.58 -6.16 -22.90
CA ALA A 546 -25.56 -7.63 -22.80
C ALA A 546 -24.64 -8.12 -21.66
N HIS A 547 -23.49 -7.47 -21.43
CA HIS A 547 -22.61 -7.81 -20.31
C HIS A 547 -23.26 -7.49 -18.95
N ASP A 548 -23.80 -6.29 -18.78
CA ASP A 548 -24.42 -5.83 -17.53
C ASP A 548 -25.65 -6.68 -17.19
N ALA A 549 -26.47 -7.02 -18.19
CA ALA A 549 -27.58 -7.96 -18.03
C ALA A 549 -27.11 -9.39 -17.70
N ILE A 550 -26.00 -9.88 -18.27
CA ILE A 550 -25.37 -11.15 -17.83
C ILE A 550 -24.98 -11.09 -16.35
N GLN A 551 -24.36 -10.00 -15.87
CA GLN A 551 -23.97 -9.89 -14.46
C GLN A 551 -25.20 -9.82 -13.54
N ALA A 552 -26.25 -9.12 -13.95
CA ALA A 552 -27.50 -9.04 -13.21
C ALA A 552 -28.26 -10.38 -13.18
N ILE A 553 -28.28 -11.14 -14.28
CA ILE A 553 -28.79 -12.53 -14.33
C ILE A 553 -27.96 -13.43 -13.40
N LYS A 554 -26.61 -13.36 -13.46
CA LYS A 554 -25.72 -14.11 -12.55
C LYS A 554 -26.01 -13.77 -11.09
N GLN A 555 -26.30 -12.51 -10.76
CA GLN A 555 -26.63 -12.08 -9.39
C GLN A 555 -27.99 -12.59 -8.92
N LEU A 556 -29.08 -12.30 -9.64
CA LEU A 556 -30.42 -12.76 -9.27
C LEU A 556 -30.50 -14.30 -9.23
N ARG A 557 -29.74 -14.99 -10.09
CA ARG A 557 -29.61 -16.46 -10.04
C ARG A 557 -28.99 -16.96 -8.74
N ARG A 558 -27.98 -16.26 -8.17
CA ARG A 558 -27.43 -16.61 -6.85
C ARG A 558 -28.49 -16.44 -5.76
N GLU A 559 -29.15 -15.29 -5.73
CA GLU A 559 -30.18 -14.98 -4.72
C GLU A 559 -31.37 -15.94 -4.75
N VAL A 560 -31.89 -16.27 -5.93
CA VAL A 560 -32.97 -17.25 -6.09
C VAL A 560 -32.52 -18.65 -5.67
N VAL A 561 -31.26 -19.03 -5.92
CA VAL A 561 -30.68 -20.30 -5.45
C VAL A 561 -30.47 -20.31 -3.92
N ASP A 562 -30.15 -19.18 -3.29
CA ASP A 562 -30.06 -19.07 -1.83
C ASP A 562 -31.46 -19.04 -1.18
N GLY A 563 -32.47 -18.51 -1.88
CA GLY A 563 -33.89 -18.74 -1.61
C GLY A 563 -34.24 -20.23 -1.64
N MET A 564 -33.86 -20.96 -2.70
CA MET A 564 -34.04 -22.43 -2.78
C MET A 564 -33.39 -23.16 -1.60
N LYS A 565 -32.15 -22.81 -1.22
CA LYS A 565 -31.46 -23.42 -0.05
C LYS A 565 -32.23 -23.19 1.25
N SER A 566 -32.69 -21.95 1.46
CA SER A 566 -33.44 -21.56 2.65
C SER A 566 -34.80 -22.27 2.73
N LEU A 567 -35.49 -22.37 1.59
CA LEU A 567 -36.75 -23.10 1.44
C LEU A 567 -36.57 -24.61 1.64
N MET A 568 -35.47 -25.21 1.14
CA MET A 568 -35.10 -26.61 1.41
C MET A 568 -34.79 -26.87 2.89
N LYS A 569 -34.16 -25.91 3.59
CA LYS A 569 -33.92 -26.01 5.03
C LYS A 569 -35.23 -26.03 5.81
N LEU A 570 -36.15 -25.09 5.54
CA LEU A 570 -37.47 -25.05 6.16
C LEU A 570 -38.29 -26.32 5.85
N ALA A 571 -38.20 -26.85 4.63
CA ALA A 571 -38.86 -28.09 4.24
C ALA A 571 -38.32 -29.32 5.00
N LYS A 572 -37.00 -29.46 5.17
CA LYS A 572 -36.39 -30.50 6.02
C LYS A 572 -36.80 -30.37 7.48
N GLU A 573 -36.88 -29.14 7.99
CA GLU A 573 -37.32 -28.83 9.37
C GLU A 573 -38.85 -28.88 9.54
N LYS A 574 -39.63 -29.15 8.48
CA LYS A 574 -41.11 -29.13 8.42
C LYS A 574 -41.74 -27.82 8.95
N LYS A 575 -41.03 -26.70 8.81
CA LYS A 575 -41.47 -25.36 9.27
C LYS A 575 -42.16 -24.61 8.14
N THR A 576 -43.49 -24.51 8.19
CA THR A 576 -44.30 -23.75 7.23
C THR A 576 -44.11 -22.23 7.36
N ILE A 577 -43.82 -21.74 8.57
CA ILE A 577 -43.56 -20.32 8.86
C ILE A 577 -42.28 -19.90 8.15
N GLY A 578 -42.38 -18.89 7.28
CA GLY A 578 -41.28 -18.36 6.47
C GLY A 578 -41.17 -18.92 5.04
N MET A 579 -41.80 -20.07 4.73
CA MET A 579 -41.69 -20.66 3.38
C MET A 579 -42.36 -19.81 2.28
N LEU A 580 -43.51 -19.21 2.58
CA LEU A 580 -44.25 -18.37 1.61
C LEU A 580 -43.52 -17.06 1.30
N PRO A 581 -43.06 -16.25 2.28
CA PRO A 581 -42.24 -15.06 1.99
C PRO A 581 -41.01 -15.34 1.12
N ILE A 582 -40.34 -16.49 1.29
CA ILE A 582 -39.22 -16.90 0.42
C ILE A 582 -39.70 -17.19 -1.00
N CYS A 583 -40.86 -17.81 -1.17
CA CYS A 583 -41.45 -18.04 -2.50
C CYS A 583 -41.87 -16.73 -3.18
N ASP A 584 -42.46 -15.80 -2.43
CA ASP A 584 -42.92 -14.51 -2.97
C ASP A 584 -41.72 -13.62 -3.36
N ASP A 585 -40.63 -13.62 -2.57
CA ASP A 585 -39.32 -13.02 -2.91
C ASP A 585 -38.69 -13.68 -4.16
N MET A 586 -38.68 -15.01 -4.24
CA MET A 586 -38.19 -15.73 -5.42
C MET A 586 -39.01 -15.40 -6.68
N VAL A 587 -40.34 -15.29 -6.58
CA VAL A 587 -41.22 -14.87 -7.69
C VAL A 587 -40.88 -13.45 -8.14
N ALA A 588 -40.73 -12.51 -7.21
CA ALA A 588 -40.34 -11.14 -7.51
C ALA A 588 -39.00 -11.09 -8.26
N LYS A 589 -37.98 -11.81 -7.77
CA LYS A 589 -36.66 -11.90 -8.39
C LYS A 589 -36.67 -12.56 -9.77
N THR A 590 -37.48 -13.60 -9.98
CA THR A 590 -37.67 -14.16 -11.34
C THR A 590 -38.35 -13.18 -12.30
N ARG A 591 -39.32 -12.37 -11.83
CA ARG A 591 -39.92 -11.31 -12.67
C ARG A 591 -38.90 -10.24 -13.04
N THR A 592 -38.11 -9.77 -12.07
CA THR A 592 -37.01 -8.83 -12.35
C THR A 592 -36.03 -9.41 -13.37
N LEU A 593 -35.66 -10.69 -13.22
CA LEU A 593 -34.76 -11.41 -14.12
C LEU A 593 -35.30 -11.53 -15.56
N LEU A 594 -36.62 -11.62 -15.74
CA LEU A 594 -37.24 -11.59 -17.07
C LEU A 594 -37.26 -10.17 -17.68
N THR A 595 -37.33 -9.12 -16.85
CA THR A 595 -37.28 -7.71 -17.30
C THR A 595 -35.85 -7.16 -17.51
N LEU A 596 -34.80 -7.95 -17.25
CA LEU A 596 -33.40 -7.52 -17.43
C LEU A 596 -32.92 -7.53 -18.89
N TRP A 597 -33.67 -8.16 -19.80
CA TRP A 597 -33.21 -8.45 -21.15
C TRP A 597 -34.12 -7.84 -22.21
N ASP A 598 -33.53 -7.34 -23.31
CA ASP A 598 -34.22 -6.85 -24.49
C ASP A 598 -34.41 -8.01 -25.49
N PRO A 599 -35.65 -8.44 -25.80
CA PRO A 599 -35.92 -9.51 -26.77
C PRO A 599 -35.32 -9.24 -28.16
N GLY A 600 -35.29 -7.97 -28.60
CA GLY A 600 -34.74 -7.62 -29.91
C GLY A 600 -33.25 -7.92 -30.03
N LEU A 601 -32.50 -7.82 -28.92
CA LEU A 601 -31.09 -8.22 -28.86
C LEU A 601 -30.90 -9.74 -28.85
N VAL A 602 -31.90 -10.52 -28.40
CA VAL A 602 -31.90 -11.98 -28.58
C VAL A 602 -32.13 -12.30 -30.04
N GLU A 603 -33.22 -11.80 -30.63
CA GLU A 603 -33.63 -12.10 -32.01
C GLU A 603 -32.53 -11.75 -33.03
N GLU A 604 -31.92 -10.57 -32.92
CA GLU A 604 -30.79 -10.16 -33.76
C GLU A 604 -29.60 -11.13 -33.68
N ALA A 605 -29.26 -11.58 -32.47
CA ALA A 605 -28.14 -12.50 -32.27
C ALA A 605 -28.44 -13.95 -32.65
N LEU A 606 -29.68 -14.42 -32.45
CA LEU A 606 -30.10 -15.75 -32.88
C LEU A 606 -30.15 -15.83 -34.41
N LYS A 607 -30.75 -14.83 -35.07
CA LYS A 607 -30.76 -14.70 -36.52
C LYS A 607 -29.35 -14.65 -37.10
N PHE A 608 -28.45 -13.87 -36.50
CA PHE A 608 -27.04 -13.83 -36.91
C PHE A 608 -26.37 -15.21 -36.86
N ILE A 609 -26.64 -16.01 -35.83
CA ILE A 609 -26.12 -17.38 -35.70
C ILE A 609 -26.74 -18.31 -36.75
N GLU A 610 -28.06 -18.22 -36.98
CA GLU A 610 -28.75 -19.00 -38.01
C GLU A 610 -28.19 -18.74 -39.42
N GLU A 611 -27.95 -17.48 -39.77
CA GLU A 611 -27.39 -17.06 -41.06
C GLU A 611 -25.92 -17.49 -41.28
N HIS A 612 -25.13 -17.69 -40.22
CA HIS A 612 -23.66 -17.81 -40.31
C HIS A 612 -23.04 -19.06 -39.67
N LYS A 613 -23.82 -19.98 -39.09
CA LYS A 613 -23.33 -21.24 -38.49
C LYS A 613 -23.03 -22.30 -39.56
N VAL A 614 -21.91 -23.01 -39.42
CA VAL A 614 -21.52 -24.07 -40.39
C VAL A 614 -22.48 -25.25 -40.31
N SER A 615 -23.27 -25.43 -41.38
CA SER A 615 -23.99 -26.68 -41.64
C SER A 615 -23.01 -27.81 -41.95
N ARG A 616 -23.04 -28.90 -41.17
CA ARG A 616 -22.06 -29.98 -41.29
C ARG A 616 -22.32 -30.90 -42.47
N THR A 617 -21.26 -31.17 -43.22
CA THR A 617 -21.00 -32.47 -43.84
C THR A 617 -19.89 -33.19 -43.05
N GLU A 618 -19.84 -34.52 -43.13
CA GLU A 618 -18.90 -35.33 -42.34
C GLU A 618 -17.53 -35.47 -43.02
N GLY A 619 -16.44 -35.57 -42.23
CA GLY A 619 -15.10 -35.84 -42.75
C GLY A 619 -13.97 -35.35 -41.85
N THR A 620 -13.73 -34.03 -41.81
CA THR A 620 -12.49 -33.46 -41.23
C THR A 620 -12.68 -32.82 -39.85
N PRO A 621 -11.72 -32.99 -38.91
CA PRO A 621 -11.72 -32.27 -37.64
C PRO A 621 -11.20 -30.83 -37.85
N SER A 622 -12.07 -29.84 -37.66
CA SER A 622 -11.73 -28.42 -37.82
C SER A 622 -10.65 -27.92 -36.85
N PRO A 623 -9.91 -26.84 -37.20
CA PRO A 623 -8.93 -26.22 -36.30
C PRO A 623 -9.53 -25.84 -34.93
N PHE A 624 -10.80 -25.43 -34.92
CA PHE A 624 -11.60 -25.12 -33.74
C PHE A 624 -11.61 -26.26 -32.70
N LYS A 625 -11.68 -27.53 -33.14
CA LYS A 625 -11.58 -28.70 -32.25
C LYS A 625 -10.21 -28.83 -31.57
N ARG A 626 -9.11 -28.48 -32.26
CA ARG A 626 -7.76 -28.58 -31.67
C ARG A 626 -7.56 -27.54 -30.56
N ILE A 627 -7.98 -26.30 -30.81
CA ILE A 627 -7.90 -25.20 -29.81
C ILE A 627 -8.75 -25.54 -28.58
N THR A 628 -10.00 -25.99 -28.78
CA THR A 628 -10.91 -26.36 -27.68
C THR A 628 -10.54 -27.66 -26.96
N GLN A 629 -9.74 -28.55 -27.57
CA GLN A 629 -9.14 -29.70 -26.89
C GLN A 629 -7.90 -29.32 -26.05
N GLN A 630 -7.00 -28.48 -26.57
CA GLN A 630 -5.80 -28.05 -25.84
C GLN A 630 -6.14 -27.33 -24.53
N LEU A 631 -7.23 -26.55 -24.52
CA LEU A 631 -7.79 -25.90 -23.34
C LEU A 631 -8.21 -26.86 -22.20
N ARG A 632 -8.23 -28.18 -22.41
CA ARG A 632 -8.57 -29.19 -21.39
C ARG A 632 -7.38 -29.78 -20.65
N PHE A 633 -6.14 -29.56 -21.11
CA PHE A 633 -4.96 -30.32 -20.63
C PHE A 633 -3.97 -29.53 -19.75
N THR A 634 -4.10 -28.21 -19.63
CA THR A 634 -3.12 -27.38 -18.92
C THR A 634 -3.52 -27.12 -17.46
N GLY A 635 -3.09 -28.01 -16.55
CA GLY A 635 -3.21 -27.85 -15.10
C GLY A 635 -2.06 -28.50 -14.35
N SER A 636 -1.28 -27.72 -13.61
CA SER A 636 -0.15 -28.18 -12.79
C SER A 636 -0.49 -28.01 -11.29
N PRO A 637 -0.04 -28.90 -10.38
CA PRO A 637 -0.49 -28.90 -8.99
C PRO A 637 0.31 -27.96 -8.08
N ASP A 638 -0.38 -27.25 -7.18
CA ASP A 638 -0.13 -27.30 -5.72
C ASP A 638 -1.03 -26.32 -4.93
N SER A 639 -1.01 -26.45 -3.59
CA SER A 639 -1.70 -25.66 -2.54
C SER A 639 -3.16 -26.05 -2.18
N PRO A 640 -3.61 -25.86 -0.92
CA PRO A 640 -4.45 -26.87 -0.27
C PRO A 640 -5.90 -26.47 0.08
N SER A 641 -6.74 -27.50 0.22
CA SER A 641 -7.92 -27.62 1.10
C SER A 641 -8.91 -26.45 1.17
N GLN A 642 -10.11 -26.65 0.62
CA GLN A 642 -11.30 -25.92 1.05
C GLN A 642 -12.49 -26.88 1.22
N GLU A 643 -12.90 -27.11 2.46
CA GLU A 643 -14.12 -27.86 2.80
C GLU A 643 -15.39 -27.08 2.44
N GLY A 644 -16.54 -27.78 2.42
CA GLY A 644 -17.84 -27.12 2.61
C GLY A 644 -18.79 -27.06 1.41
N PHE A 645 -18.90 -28.12 0.61
CA PHE A 645 -20.08 -28.33 -0.23
C PHE A 645 -20.73 -29.68 0.07
N LEU A 646 -21.88 -29.67 0.74
CA LEU A 646 -22.66 -30.87 1.04
C LEU A 646 -23.43 -31.32 -0.19
N THR A 647 -22.89 -32.30 -0.91
CA THR A 647 -23.61 -33.06 -1.93
C THR A 647 -24.81 -33.76 -1.29
N PHE A 648 -25.98 -33.67 -1.93
CA PHE A 648 -27.13 -34.48 -1.54
C PHE A 648 -26.99 -35.85 -2.23
N PRO A 649 -27.05 -36.99 -1.51
CA PRO A 649 -27.22 -38.27 -2.16
C PRO A 649 -28.64 -38.35 -2.76
N ASP A 650 -28.74 -38.82 -4.00
CA ASP A 650 -30.00 -39.27 -4.60
C ASP A 650 -30.05 -40.81 -4.49
N GLU A 651 -31.07 -41.32 -3.81
CA GLU A 651 -31.34 -42.75 -3.68
C GLU A 651 -32.48 -43.19 -4.61
N SER A 652 -32.34 -44.39 -5.18
CA SER A 652 -33.31 -45.11 -6.04
C SER A 652 -33.62 -44.45 -7.41
N SER A 653 -33.86 -45.21 -8.49
CA SER A 653 -34.16 -46.65 -8.55
C SER A 653 -33.50 -47.38 -9.72
N THR A 654 -32.94 -48.55 -9.44
CA THR A 654 -32.90 -49.70 -10.36
C THR A 654 -33.78 -50.82 -9.77
N PRO A 655 -34.39 -51.70 -10.59
CA PRO A 655 -35.25 -52.77 -10.07
C PRO A 655 -34.44 -53.83 -9.32
N ILE A 656 -35.09 -54.45 -8.33
CA ILE A 656 -34.67 -55.75 -7.78
C ILE A 656 -35.18 -56.83 -8.73
N ASP A 657 -34.34 -57.82 -9.01
CA ASP A 657 -34.80 -59.20 -9.14
C ASP A 657 -33.84 -60.07 -8.32
N GLU A 658 -34.36 -61.06 -7.60
CA GLU A 658 -33.62 -61.77 -6.54
C GLU A 658 -32.95 -63.04 -7.09
N ASN A 659 -31.75 -63.40 -6.62
CA ASN A 659 -31.61 -64.34 -5.48
C ASN A 659 -30.14 -64.67 -5.11
N TYR A 660 -29.98 -65.41 -3.99
CA TYR A 660 -28.79 -66.09 -3.46
C TYR A 660 -27.60 -65.28 -2.91
N ASN A 661 -27.63 -65.09 -1.58
CA ASN A 661 -26.73 -65.68 -0.58
C ASN A 661 -25.41 -66.35 -1.04
N LEU A 662 -24.32 -66.37 -0.25
CA LEU A 662 -23.91 -65.68 0.99
C LEU A 662 -22.42 -66.05 1.26
N GLU A 663 -21.65 -65.19 1.92
CA GLU A 663 -20.33 -65.43 2.58
C GLU A 663 -19.34 -66.42 1.93
N GLN A 664 -18.27 -65.92 1.28
CA GLN A 664 -17.01 -65.45 1.89
C GLN A 664 -16.10 -66.49 2.57
N SER A 665 -14.84 -66.47 2.13
CA SER A 665 -13.61 -66.76 2.89
C SER A 665 -13.29 -68.22 3.28
N ILE A 666 -12.14 -68.72 2.78
CA ILE A 666 -10.96 -69.19 3.56
C ILE A 666 -10.06 -70.15 2.72
N LYS A 667 -8.71 -69.99 2.83
CA LYS A 667 -7.62 -70.93 2.41
C LYS A 667 -7.44 -71.16 0.88
N LYS A 668 -6.23 -71.43 0.34
CA LYS A 668 -4.85 -71.36 0.90
C LYS A 668 -3.78 -71.19 -0.24
N SER A 669 -2.52 -71.18 0.20
CA SER A 669 -1.23 -71.41 -0.48
C SER A 669 -1.23 -72.52 -1.58
N GLU A 670 -0.24 -72.69 -2.47
CA GLU A 670 1.23 -72.82 -2.22
C GLU A 670 2.15 -72.30 -3.37
N GLU A 671 3.46 -72.46 -3.17
CA GLU A 671 4.61 -71.80 -3.81
C GLU A 671 5.17 -72.57 -5.02
N HIS A 672 5.95 -71.92 -5.92
CA HIS A 672 7.41 -72.14 -5.96
C HIS A 672 8.22 -71.26 -6.96
N SER A 673 9.40 -70.82 -6.48
CA SER A 673 10.71 -70.59 -7.14
C SER A 673 10.89 -69.79 -8.47
N GLN A 674 11.66 -68.68 -8.35
CA GLN A 674 12.83 -68.29 -9.18
C GLN A 674 12.64 -67.82 -10.65
N GLU A 675 13.34 -66.81 -11.18
CA GLU A 675 14.32 -65.86 -10.59
C GLU A 675 14.48 -64.56 -11.45
N ASN A 676 15.13 -63.53 -10.89
CA ASN A 676 15.56 -62.26 -11.51
C ASN A 676 14.45 -61.22 -11.85
N GLY A 677 14.69 -59.90 -11.69
CA GLY A 677 15.94 -59.29 -11.21
C GLY A 677 16.02 -57.76 -11.05
N GLU A 678 14.97 -56.96 -11.26
CA GLU A 678 14.97 -55.51 -10.99
C GLU A 678 13.53 -54.99 -10.77
N VAL A 679 13.29 -54.08 -9.81
CA VAL A 679 11.94 -53.64 -9.41
C VAL A 679 11.86 -52.13 -9.13
N GLU A 680 10.90 -51.46 -9.78
CA GLU A 680 10.54 -50.06 -9.58
C GLU A 680 9.84 -49.82 -8.23
N GLU A 681 10.04 -48.65 -7.61
CA GLU A 681 9.24 -48.21 -6.46
C GLU A 681 7.78 -47.91 -6.85
N LYS A 682 6.92 -48.94 -6.82
CA LYS A 682 5.47 -48.76 -6.91
C LYS A 682 4.95 -48.02 -5.67
N LYS A 683 4.82 -46.70 -5.79
CA LYS A 683 4.12 -45.86 -4.81
C LYS A 683 2.67 -46.32 -4.67
N LYS A 684 2.21 -46.39 -3.42
CA LYS A 684 0.80 -46.60 -3.06
C LYS A 684 -0.06 -45.49 -3.68
N ASP A 685 -1.23 -45.84 -4.22
CA ASP A 685 -2.25 -44.87 -4.63
C ASP A 685 -2.62 -43.95 -3.46
N PRO A 686 -2.37 -42.63 -3.56
CA PRO A 686 -3.02 -41.64 -2.71
C PRO A 686 -4.43 -41.39 -3.27
N GLY A 687 -5.44 -41.44 -2.41
CA GLY A 687 -6.86 -41.47 -2.82
C GLY A 687 -7.26 -40.42 -3.86
N LEU A 688 -8.15 -40.83 -4.77
CA LEU A 688 -8.63 -40.12 -5.97
C LEU A 688 -9.27 -38.74 -5.66
N TRP A 689 -8.44 -37.69 -5.51
CA TRP A 689 -8.88 -36.32 -5.20
C TRP A 689 -9.18 -35.44 -6.43
N LEU A 690 -9.83 -36.01 -7.45
CA LEU A 690 -10.69 -35.23 -8.35
C LEU A 690 -11.74 -36.13 -9.01
N ASP A 691 -12.95 -36.17 -8.45
CA ASP A 691 -14.07 -36.81 -9.13
C ASP A 691 -14.41 -36.02 -10.41
N THR A 692 -14.02 -36.58 -11.55
CA THR A 692 -14.26 -35.98 -12.87
C THR A 692 -15.75 -36.02 -13.22
N HIS A 693 -16.54 -36.90 -12.60
CA HIS A 693 -18.00 -36.92 -12.70
C HIS A 693 -18.63 -35.70 -11.99
N ALA A 694 -18.07 -35.27 -10.87
CA ALA A 694 -18.46 -34.03 -10.18
C ALA A 694 -18.02 -32.75 -10.93
N MET A 695 -16.85 -32.74 -11.58
CA MET A 695 -16.47 -31.63 -12.48
C MET A 695 -17.45 -31.52 -13.67
N CYS A 696 -17.94 -32.66 -14.19
CA CYS A 696 -19.00 -32.72 -15.19
C CYS A 696 -20.41 -32.39 -14.66
N SER A 697 -20.61 -32.17 -13.34
CA SER A 697 -21.91 -31.75 -12.79
C SER A 697 -22.11 -30.23 -12.79
N SER A 698 -21.15 -29.44 -13.27
CA SER A 698 -21.38 -28.03 -13.63
C SER A 698 -22.15 -27.97 -14.97
N PRO A 699 -23.34 -27.33 -15.06
CA PRO A 699 -24.22 -27.39 -16.25
C PRO A 699 -23.73 -26.67 -17.53
N SER A 700 -22.42 -26.52 -17.73
CA SER A 700 -21.81 -25.57 -18.68
C SER A 700 -20.84 -26.19 -19.70
N ALA A 701 -20.59 -27.50 -19.67
CA ALA A 701 -19.44 -28.12 -20.35
C ALA A 701 -19.58 -28.32 -21.88
N ASN A 702 -20.79 -28.24 -22.43
CA ASN A 702 -21.08 -28.12 -23.87
C ASN A 702 -22.44 -27.42 -23.98
N TYR A 703 -22.52 -26.19 -24.53
CA TYR A 703 -23.78 -25.44 -24.48
C TYR A 703 -24.75 -25.72 -25.62
N TYR A 704 -24.29 -25.80 -26.88
CA TYR A 704 -25.09 -26.38 -27.96
C TYR A 704 -24.32 -27.54 -28.59
N ARG A 705 -24.96 -28.72 -28.67
CA ARG A 705 -24.55 -29.74 -29.65
C ARG A 705 -24.70 -29.13 -31.06
N PRO A 706 -23.96 -29.64 -32.07
CA PRO A 706 -24.14 -29.21 -33.46
C PRO A 706 -25.59 -29.31 -33.97
N THR A 707 -26.39 -30.18 -33.36
CA THR A 707 -27.80 -30.47 -33.64
C THR A 707 -28.79 -29.84 -32.64
N GLU A 708 -28.34 -29.01 -31.69
CA GLU A 708 -29.23 -28.27 -30.80
C GLU A 708 -29.39 -26.83 -31.31
N GLU A 709 -30.63 -26.41 -31.49
CA GLU A 709 -31.02 -25.05 -31.84
C GLU A 709 -31.22 -24.20 -30.57
N PRO A 710 -31.06 -22.86 -30.65
CA PRO A 710 -31.41 -21.97 -29.54
C PRO A 710 -32.91 -22.01 -29.22
N GLU A 711 -33.27 -22.23 -27.95
CA GLU A 711 -34.65 -22.04 -27.50
C GLU A 711 -35.06 -20.57 -27.70
N PRO A 712 -36.22 -20.29 -28.34
CA PRO A 712 -36.77 -18.94 -28.42
C PRO A 712 -36.93 -18.29 -27.05
N TRP A 713 -36.87 -16.95 -27.02
CA TRP A 713 -37.02 -16.20 -25.77
C TRP A 713 -38.36 -16.49 -25.08
N ASP A 714 -39.47 -16.50 -25.82
CA ASP A 714 -40.81 -16.78 -25.28
C ASP A 714 -40.89 -18.14 -24.56
N LEU A 715 -40.21 -19.16 -25.11
CA LEU A 715 -40.16 -20.49 -24.51
C LEU A 715 -39.29 -20.49 -23.24
N THR A 716 -38.19 -19.73 -23.25
CA THR A 716 -37.32 -19.54 -22.08
C THR A 716 -38.08 -18.82 -20.96
N GLN A 717 -38.82 -17.75 -21.27
CA GLN A 717 -39.67 -17.02 -20.34
C GLN A 717 -40.76 -17.92 -19.76
N LEU A 718 -41.52 -18.62 -20.62
CA LEU A 718 -42.57 -19.55 -20.21
C LEU A 718 -42.03 -20.66 -19.29
N ASN A 719 -40.84 -21.20 -19.60
CA ASN A 719 -40.17 -22.21 -18.76
C ASN A 719 -39.80 -21.67 -17.37
N ILE A 720 -39.36 -20.42 -17.26
CA ILE A 720 -39.07 -19.76 -15.96
C ILE A 720 -40.36 -19.53 -15.17
N GLU A 721 -41.37 -18.92 -15.78
CA GLU A 721 -42.66 -18.60 -15.14
C GLU A 721 -43.41 -19.86 -14.67
N ALA A 722 -43.53 -20.86 -15.53
CA ALA A 722 -44.18 -22.13 -15.18
C ALA A 722 -43.42 -22.86 -14.06
N SER A 723 -42.09 -22.81 -14.05
CA SER A 723 -41.29 -23.47 -13.02
C SER A 723 -41.40 -22.80 -11.65
N VAL A 724 -41.37 -21.47 -11.57
CA VAL A 724 -41.54 -20.76 -10.30
C VAL A 724 -42.98 -20.87 -9.78
N MET A 725 -43.99 -20.78 -10.65
CA MET A 725 -45.39 -20.98 -10.26
C MET A 725 -45.68 -22.41 -9.80
N CYS A 726 -45.05 -23.42 -10.41
CA CYS A 726 -45.08 -24.81 -9.94
C CYS A 726 -44.49 -24.95 -8.52
N LEU A 727 -43.33 -24.33 -8.26
CA LEU A 727 -42.70 -24.34 -6.93
C LEU A 727 -43.59 -23.66 -5.88
N VAL A 728 -44.14 -22.48 -6.18
CA VAL A 728 -45.06 -21.75 -5.31
C VAL A 728 -46.33 -22.56 -5.02
N SER A 729 -46.87 -23.27 -6.01
CA SER A 729 -48.04 -24.15 -5.84
C SER A 729 -47.75 -25.28 -4.83
N LYS A 730 -46.61 -25.98 -4.98
CA LYS A 730 -46.19 -27.03 -4.03
C LYS A 730 -45.99 -26.48 -2.61
N VAL A 731 -45.41 -25.29 -2.46
CA VAL A 731 -45.24 -24.68 -1.13
C VAL A 731 -46.58 -24.22 -0.52
N LYS A 732 -47.51 -23.69 -1.32
CA LYS A 732 -48.87 -23.38 -0.84
C LYS A 732 -49.61 -24.62 -0.37
N PHE A 733 -49.40 -25.77 -1.01
CA PHE A 733 -49.89 -27.08 -0.56
C PHE A 733 -49.25 -27.51 0.78
N LEU A 734 -47.92 -27.52 0.89
CA LEU A 734 -47.20 -27.85 2.13
C LEU A 734 -47.59 -26.94 3.32
N CYS A 735 -47.85 -25.66 3.05
CA CYS A 735 -48.29 -24.69 4.05
C CYS A 735 -49.80 -24.75 4.37
N GLY A 736 -50.56 -25.70 3.79
CA GLY A 736 -52.00 -25.85 4.02
C GLY A 736 -52.86 -24.71 3.48
N ARG A 737 -52.31 -23.81 2.64
CA ARG A 737 -53.00 -22.62 2.11
C ARG A 737 -53.49 -22.83 0.67
N CYS A 738 -54.23 -23.92 0.45
CA CYS A 738 -54.81 -24.25 -0.85
C CYS A 738 -56.06 -23.42 -1.18
N SER A 739 -55.86 -22.20 -1.70
CA SER A 739 -56.92 -21.44 -2.40
C SER A 739 -57.14 -21.92 -3.85
N SER A 740 -57.06 -23.23 -4.10
CA SER A 740 -57.39 -23.83 -5.40
C SER A 740 -58.90 -24.06 -5.50
N PRO A 741 -59.58 -23.62 -6.58
CA PRO A 741 -61.02 -23.84 -6.77
C PRO A 741 -61.45 -25.32 -6.73
N ALA A 742 -60.54 -26.25 -6.99
CA ALA A 742 -60.83 -27.68 -7.08
C ALA A 742 -61.04 -28.39 -5.73
N VAL A 743 -60.72 -27.76 -4.59
CA VAL A 743 -60.71 -28.43 -3.26
C VAL A 743 -61.75 -27.81 -2.31
N ARG A 744 -63.00 -27.70 -2.77
CA ARG A 744 -64.14 -27.19 -1.95
C ARG A 744 -65.27 -28.21 -1.77
N LEU A 745 -64.94 -29.51 -1.73
CA LEU A 745 -65.91 -30.61 -1.54
C LEU A 745 -65.33 -31.75 -0.67
N ARG A 746 -64.98 -31.45 0.60
CA ARG A 746 -64.80 -32.40 1.72
C ARG A 746 -64.36 -31.67 3.01
N ASN A 747 -65.33 -31.14 3.77
CA ASN A 747 -65.26 -31.02 5.25
C ASN A 747 -66.54 -30.35 5.81
N THR A 748 -67.65 -31.09 5.78
CA THR A 748 -68.94 -30.70 6.35
C THR A 748 -69.61 -31.85 7.10
N GLN A 749 -68.86 -32.51 8.01
CA GLN A 749 -69.45 -33.45 8.99
C GLN A 749 -68.53 -33.71 10.19
N LYS A 750 -68.62 -32.86 11.22
CA LYS A 750 -69.06 -33.22 12.59
C LYS A 750 -68.78 -32.09 13.60
N SER A 751 -69.85 -31.63 14.24
CA SER A 751 -69.83 -30.97 15.55
C SER A 751 -69.87 -32.06 16.65
N ILE A 752 -69.84 -31.86 17.97
CA ILE A 752 -70.23 -30.78 18.94
C ILE A 752 -69.23 -30.87 20.13
N GLY A 753 -68.98 -29.79 20.90
CA GLY A 753 -68.31 -29.94 22.21
C GLY A 753 -67.79 -28.68 22.92
N ARG A 754 -68.59 -28.16 23.86
CA ARG A 754 -68.32 -27.18 24.94
C ARG A 754 -66.90 -27.15 25.58
N SER A 755 -66.43 -26.10 26.28
CA SER A 755 -66.76 -24.65 26.39
C SER A 755 -65.89 -23.96 27.47
N GLN A 756 -65.93 -22.61 27.58
CA GLN A 756 -65.36 -21.72 28.64
C GLN A 756 -63.84 -21.42 28.60
N SER A 757 -63.33 -20.22 28.96
CA SER A 757 -63.89 -18.83 28.97
C SER A 757 -62.81 -17.77 29.34
N PHE A 758 -63.09 -16.48 29.01
CA PHE A 758 -62.28 -15.25 29.27
C PHE A 758 -60.99 -15.12 28.44
N ARG A 759 -60.40 -13.95 28.15
CA ARG A 759 -60.77 -12.50 28.21
C ARG A 759 -60.08 -11.83 26.97
N SER A 760 -60.48 -10.75 26.29
CA SER A 760 -61.14 -9.46 26.62
C SER A 760 -60.25 -8.52 27.48
N GLU A 761 -60.28 -7.19 27.38
CA GLU A 761 -61.03 -6.23 26.53
C GLU A 761 -60.09 -5.61 25.43
N LEU A 762 -60.30 -4.55 24.61
CA LEU A 762 -61.33 -3.51 24.25
C LEU A 762 -60.94 -3.04 22.78
N CYS A 763 -61.44 -2.03 22.01
CA CYS A 763 -62.48 -0.98 22.06
C CYS A 763 -62.79 -0.42 20.63
N SER A 764 -64.07 -0.13 20.30
CA SER A 764 -64.65 1.00 19.50
C SER A 764 -64.09 1.49 18.12
N PRO A 765 -64.85 2.30 17.30
CA PRO A 765 -66.18 2.93 17.51
C PRO A 765 -67.27 2.57 16.44
N GLN A 766 -68.37 3.33 16.38
CA GLN A 766 -69.64 3.00 15.68
C GLN A 766 -70.14 4.06 14.65
N VAL A 767 -70.76 3.59 13.53
CA VAL A 767 -72.18 3.79 13.04
C VAL A 767 -72.86 5.16 13.38
N PRO A 768 -73.55 5.92 12.45
CA PRO A 768 -74.80 5.44 11.78
C PRO A 768 -75.31 6.05 10.42
N ALA A 769 -76.18 5.27 9.74
CA ALA A 769 -77.38 5.60 8.90
C ALA A 769 -77.28 6.59 7.69
N SER A 770 -78.25 6.77 6.76
CA SER A 770 -79.63 6.23 6.52
C SER A 770 -80.06 6.32 5.02
N ASP A 771 -81.12 5.58 4.65
CA ASP A 771 -82.08 5.77 3.52
C ASP A 771 -81.66 5.79 2.02
N GLY A 772 -82.60 5.36 1.15
CA GLY A 772 -82.56 5.52 -0.32
C GLY A 772 -83.29 4.41 -1.13
N SER A 773 -84.35 4.76 -1.86
CA SER A 773 -85.08 3.91 -2.84
C SER A 773 -84.44 4.00 -4.26
N GLU A 774 -84.72 3.20 -5.30
CA GLU A 774 -86.02 2.80 -5.91
C GLU A 774 -85.93 1.56 -6.86
N GLN A 775 -87.12 1.04 -7.28
CA GLN A 775 -87.51 0.32 -8.54
C GLN A 775 -86.51 -0.68 -9.20
N VAL A 776 -86.77 -1.97 -9.45
CA VAL A 776 -87.96 -2.84 -9.74
C VAL A 776 -88.41 -2.94 -11.21
N GLN A 777 -87.90 -3.96 -11.92
CA GLN A 777 -88.59 -4.84 -12.89
C GLN A 777 -87.87 -6.22 -12.83
N LYS A 778 -88.43 -7.41 -12.52
CA LYS A 778 -89.79 -7.96 -12.28
C LYS A 778 -90.43 -8.77 -13.42
N GLU A 779 -90.03 -10.04 -13.51
CA GLU A 779 -90.81 -11.23 -13.90
C GLU A 779 -90.32 -12.37 -12.97
N GLN A 780 -91.09 -13.20 -12.24
CA GLN A 780 -92.46 -13.76 -12.36
C GLN A 780 -92.65 -14.66 -13.59
N ASN A 781 -93.08 -15.92 -13.51
CA ASN A 781 -93.58 -16.78 -12.41
C ASN A 781 -92.81 -18.13 -12.42
N ASP A 782 -92.68 -18.94 -11.36
CA ASP A 782 -93.50 -19.28 -10.17
C ASP A 782 -94.38 -20.55 -10.32
N ASN A 783 -94.33 -21.39 -9.27
CA ASN A 783 -95.17 -22.54 -8.91
C ASN A 783 -95.60 -23.61 -9.95
N THR A 784 -95.13 -24.86 -9.78
CA THR A 784 -95.91 -26.03 -9.29
C THR A 784 -95.14 -27.36 -9.48
N SER A 785 -95.62 -28.51 -8.97
CA SER A 785 -95.51 -28.98 -7.59
C SER A 785 -95.86 -30.48 -7.50
N LEU A 786 -95.46 -31.15 -6.41
CA LEU A 786 -96.04 -32.40 -5.87
C LEU A 786 -95.91 -33.75 -6.64
N LYS A 787 -95.32 -34.71 -5.90
CA LYS A 787 -95.77 -36.11 -5.64
C LYS A 787 -95.19 -37.33 -6.40
N THR A 788 -94.41 -38.08 -5.60
CA THR A 788 -94.50 -39.54 -5.30
C THR A 788 -94.01 -40.63 -6.28
N ASN A 789 -93.06 -41.42 -5.73
CA ASN A 789 -92.91 -42.88 -5.80
C ASN A 789 -92.37 -43.52 -7.11
N GLY A 790 -91.59 -44.59 -6.95
CA GLY A 790 -91.08 -45.44 -8.05
C GLY A 790 -89.60 -45.76 -7.89
N GLU A 791 -89.25 -47.03 -7.66
CA GLU A 791 -87.88 -47.47 -7.40
C GLU A 791 -87.02 -47.68 -8.66
N VAL A 792 -85.73 -47.32 -8.51
CA VAL A 792 -84.53 -48.01 -9.03
C VAL A 792 -84.50 -48.45 -10.51
N THR A 793 -83.60 -47.82 -11.26
CA THR A 793 -82.59 -48.53 -12.07
C THR A 793 -81.30 -47.71 -12.15
N ASN A 794 -80.14 -48.38 -12.11
CA ASN A 794 -78.82 -47.71 -12.07
C ASN A 794 -78.22 -47.56 -13.47
N VAL A 795 -77.88 -46.33 -13.88
CA VAL A 795 -76.88 -46.05 -14.92
C VAL A 795 -76.02 -44.84 -14.48
N PRO A 796 -74.70 -44.99 -14.27
CA PRO A 796 -73.85 -43.89 -13.83
C PRO A 796 -73.36 -43.01 -15.00
N PRO A 797 -73.45 -41.67 -14.90
CA PRO A 797 -72.82 -40.77 -15.87
C PRO A 797 -71.29 -40.70 -15.69
N LYS A 798 -70.59 -40.29 -16.75
CA LYS A 798 -69.10 -40.25 -16.83
C LYS A 798 -68.49 -39.21 -15.86
N PRO A 799 -67.25 -39.43 -15.37
CA PRO A 799 -66.53 -38.44 -14.56
C PRO A 799 -66.05 -37.24 -15.40
N PRO A 800 -65.89 -36.05 -14.78
CA PRO A 800 -65.28 -34.87 -15.41
C PRO A 800 -63.76 -35.05 -15.68
N PRO A 801 -63.14 -34.23 -16.54
CA PRO A 801 -61.74 -34.39 -16.94
C PRO A 801 -60.74 -34.25 -15.76
N ARG A 802 -59.78 -35.18 -15.71
CA ARG A 802 -58.71 -35.21 -14.69
C ARG A 802 -57.61 -34.18 -14.98
N ASN A 803 -57.03 -33.63 -13.91
CA ASN A 803 -55.99 -32.60 -13.99
C ASN A 803 -54.66 -33.12 -13.41
N LYS A 804 -53.63 -33.28 -14.28
CA LYS A 804 -52.39 -34.01 -13.98
C LYS A 804 -51.45 -33.35 -12.95
N PHE A 805 -51.74 -32.12 -12.49
CA PHE A 805 -50.84 -31.35 -11.63
C PHE A 805 -50.89 -31.71 -10.12
N THR A 806 -51.86 -32.53 -9.69
CA THR A 806 -52.08 -32.86 -8.27
C THR A 806 -52.22 -34.36 -7.99
N GLU A 807 -51.95 -35.22 -8.99
CA GLU A 807 -52.03 -36.67 -8.85
C GLU A 807 -50.87 -37.17 -7.95
N GLY A 808 -51.19 -37.77 -6.79
CA GLY A 808 -50.23 -38.31 -5.82
C GLY A 808 -50.06 -37.54 -4.49
N LEU A 809 -50.65 -36.35 -4.33
CA LEU A 809 -50.49 -35.53 -3.12
C LEU A 809 -51.46 -35.91 -1.97
N GLU A 810 -51.29 -37.11 -1.41
CA GLU A 810 -51.97 -37.49 -0.16
C GLU A 810 -51.23 -36.94 1.07
N LEU A 811 -51.83 -35.95 1.73
CA LEU A 811 -51.23 -35.24 2.87
C LEU A 811 -50.89 -36.16 4.07
N ALA A 812 -51.52 -37.33 4.17
CA ALA A 812 -51.25 -38.33 5.21
C ALA A 812 -49.95 -39.13 5.00
N ASN A 813 -49.48 -39.26 3.75
CA ASN A 813 -48.37 -40.14 3.37
C ASN A 813 -47.05 -39.38 3.06
N MET A 814 -47.06 -38.04 3.08
CA MET A 814 -45.90 -37.21 2.72
C MET A 814 -44.86 -37.09 3.85
N SER A 815 -43.94 -38.06 3.92
CA SER A 815 -42.85 -38.10 4.90
C SER A 815 -41.72 -37.07 4.67
N ASP A 816 -41.27 -36.84 3.42
CA ASP A 816 -40.19 -35.91 3.06
C ASP A 816 -40.66 -34.78 2.11
N TRP A 817 -40.84 -33.58 2.66
CA TRP A 817 -41.18 -32.37 1.89
C TRP A 817 -40.05 -31.93 0.95
N SER A 818 -38.80 -32.32 1.23
CA SER A 818 -37.63 -31.95 0.42
C SER A 818 -37.53 -32.76 -0.89
N ARG A 819 -38.13 -33.96 -0.93
CA ARG A 819 -38.28 -34.75 -2.17
C ARG A 819 -39.26 -34.08 -3.14
N GLU A 820 -40.34 -33.51 -2.63
CA GLU A 820 -41.37 -32.86 -3.46
C GLU A 820 -40.93 -31.53 -4.07
N LEU A 821 -40.15 -30.72 -3.36
CA LEU A 821 -39.67 -29.42 -3.87
C LEU A 821 -38.49 -29.57 -4.85
N ARG A 822 -37.66 -30.61 -4.70
CA ARG A 822 -36.46 -30.88 -5.53
C ARG A 822 -36.73 -30.78 -7.05
N PRO A 823 -37.75 -31.46 -7.64
CA PRO A 823 -38.05 -31.37 -9.07
C PRO A 823 -38.38 -29.96 -9.56
N SER A 824 -39.20 -29.20 -8.83
CA SER A 824 -39.60 -27.84 -9.23
C SER A 824 -38.43 -26.86 -9.12
N MET A 825 -37.58 -27.00 -8.09
CA MET A 825 -36.32 -26.24 -7.97
C MET A 825 -35.33 -26.58 -9.10
N LYS A 826 -35.22 -27.87 -9.48
CA LYS A 826 -34.36 -28.32 -10.58
C LYS A 826 -34.81 -27.70 -11.91
N LYS A 827 -36.11 -27.76 -12.24
CA LYS A 827 -36.67 -27.12 -13.45
C LYS A 827 -36.43 -25.61 -13.48
N LEU A 828 -36.71 -24.91 -12.37
CA LEU A 828 -36.48 -23.47 -12.29
C LEU A 828 -35.00 -23.10 -12.51
N ARG A 829 -34.07 -23.85 -11.91
CA ARG A 829 -32.64 -23.66 -12.16
C ARG A 829 -32.27 -23.91 -13.62
N GLN A 830 -32.76 -24.98 -14.23
CA GLN A 830 -32.50 -25.30 -15.64
C GLN A 830 -33.00 -24.21 -16.59
N ALA A 831 -34.19 -23.65 -16.35
CA ALA A 831 -34.73 -22.55 -17.16
C ALA A 831 -33.89 -21.26 -17.03
N MET A 832 -33.42 -20.93 -15.82
CA MET A 832 -32.52 -19.80 -15.58
C MET A 832 -31.10 -20.03 -16.14
N ASP A 833 -30.64 -21.28 -16.19
CA ASP A 833 -29.40 -21.68 -16.86
C ASP A 833 -29.53 -21.53 -18.39
N GLY A 834 -30.73 -21.79 -18.94
CA GLY A 834 -31.11 -21.52 -20.33
C GLY A 834 -31.05 -20.03 -20.68
N LEU A 835 -31.65 -19.15 -19.88
CA LEU A 835 -31.53 -17.70 -20.08
C LEU A 835 -30.06 -17.24 -20.00
N LEU A 836 -29.30 -17.65 -18.99
CA LEU A 836 -27.89 -17.26 -18.86
C LEU A 836 -27.04 -17.74 -20.05
N LYS A 837 -27.39 -18.88 -20.66
CA LYS A 837 -26.79 -19.41 -21.89
C LYS A 837 -27.14 -18.54 -23.11
N THR A 838 -28.41 -18.20 -23.32
CA THR A 838 -28.84 -17.34 -24.43
C THR A 838 -28.24 -15.94 -24.32
N ALA A 839 -28.25 -15.35 -23.13
CA ALA A 839 -27.59 -14.08 -22.82
C ALA A 839 -26.10 -14.06 -23.21
N ARG A 840 -25.37 -15.14 -22.86
CA ARG A 840 -23.96 -15.35 -23.21
C ARG A 840 -23.71 -15.51 -24.71
N LEU A 841 -24.63 -16.16 -25.43
CA LEU A 841 -24.60 -16.27 -26.89
C LEU A 841 -24.71 -14.87 -27.52
N THR A 842 -25.72 -14.08 -27.13
CA THR A 842 -25.91 -12.69 -27.59
C THR A 842 -24.71 -11.79 -27.31
N HIS A 843 -24.16 -11.83 -26.09
CA HIS A 843 -22.94 -11.10 -25.73
C HIS A 843 -21.74 -11.50 -26.61
N SER A 844 -21.60 -12.79 -26.94
CA SER A 844 -20.52 -13.28 -27.80
C SER A 844 -20.67 -12.83 -29.25
N VAL A 845 -21.90 -12.83 -29.78
CA VAL A 845 -22.24 -12.34 -31.13
C VAL A 845 -21.88 -10.86 -31.29
N PHE A 846 -22.36 -9.99 -30.40
CA PHE A 846 -22.02 -8.56 -30.51
C PHE A 846 -20.51 -8.30 -30.36
N ARG A 847 -19.79 -9.15 -29.62
CA ARG A 847 -18.32 -9.07 -29.51
C ARG A 847 -17.54 -9.61 -30.71
N LEU A 848 -18.16 -10.40 -31.60
CA LEU A 848 -17.61 -10.66 -32.95
C LEU A 848 -17.77 -9.44 -33.87
N GLN A 849 -18.81 -8.65 -33.66
CA GLN A 849 -19.14 -7.47 -34.45
C GLN A 849 -18.36 -6.21 -34.00
N GLU A 850 -17.58 -6.27 -32.90
CA GLU A 850 -16.71 -5.17 -32.47
C GLU A 850 -15.55 -4.95 -33.47
N ASP A 851 -15.38 -3.72 -33.98
CA ASP A 851 -14.26 -3.38 -34.85
C ASP A 851 -12.91 -3.79 -34.23
N LYS A 852 -12.04 -4.36 -35.06
CA LYS A 852 -10.72 -4.87 -34.66
C LYS A 852 -9.84 -3.82 -33.96
N ARG A 853 -9.92 -2.54 -34.34
CA ARG A 853 -9.15 -1.46 -33.69
C ARG A 853 -9.78 -1.04 -32.38
N SER A 854 -11.11 -0.99 -32.29
CA SER A 854 -11.85 -0.82 -31.03
C SER A 854 -11.54 -1.94 -30.04
N ALA A 855 -11.72 -3.21 -30.43
CA ALA A 855 -11.46 -4.39 -29.58
C ALA A 855 -10.04 -4.41 -29.01
N GLN A 856 -9.03 -4.08 -29.81
CA GLN A 856 -7.65 -3.99 -29.32
C GLN A 856 -7.45 -2.82 -28.34
N ARG A 857 -8.12 -1.67 -28.53
CA ARG A 857 -8.10 -0.54 -27.58
C ARG A 857 -8.79 -0.93 -26.27
N SER A 858 -9.99 -1.52 -26.35
CA SER A 858 -10.76 -2.08 -25.24
C SER A 858 -9.91 -3.06 -24.41
N CYS A 859 -9.21 -3.99 -25.06
CA CYS A 859 -8.27 -4.94 -24.44
C CYS A 859 -7.10 -4.24 -23.72
N ASN A 860 -6.41 -3.32 -24.41
CA ASN A 860 -5.26 -2.59 -23.86
C ASN A 860 -5.65 -1.74 -22.62
N VAL A 861 -6.82 -1.09 -22.67
CA VAL A 861 -7.41 -0.34 -21.55
C VAL A 861 -7.77 -1.27 -20.39
N ARG A 862 -8.42 -2.41 -20.68
CA ARG A 862 -8.82 -3.42 -19.68
C ARG A 862 -7.62 -3.87 -18.85
N TYR A 863 -6.52 -4.23 -19.53
CA TYR A 863 -5.29 -4.71 -18.91
C TYR A 863 -4.61 -3.63 -18.06
N ARG A 864 -4.37 -2.42 -18.61
CA ARG A 864 -3.74 -1.33 -17.87
C ARG A 864 -4.58 -0.95 -16.64
N ARG A 865 -5.91 -0.92 -16.76
CA ARG A 865 -6.82 -0.61 -15.65
C ARG A 865 -6.81 -1.69 -14.57
N HIS A 866 -6.68 -2.98 -14.92
CA HIS A 866 -6.45 -4.05 -13.94
C HIS A 866 -5.14 -3.86 -13.15
N VAL A 867 -4.02 -3.54 -13.81
CA VAL A 867 -2.74 -3.27 -13.13
C VAL A 867 -2.86 -2.11 -12.13
N CYS A 868 -3.39 -0.96 -12.57
CA CYS A 868 -3.50 0.23 -11.72
C CYS A 868 -4.51 0.02 -10.56
N PHE A 869 -5.65 -0.61 -10.82
CA PHE A 869 -6.65 -0.95 -9.79
C PHE A 869 -6.10 -1.94 -8.76
N SER A 870 -5.28 -2.91 -9.18
CA SER A 870 -4.59 -3.83 -8.26
C SER A 870 -3.75 -3.07 -7.23
N HIS A 871 -3.01 -2.05 -7.67
CA HIS A 871 -2.22 -1.20 -6.77
C HIS A 871 -3.11 -0.40 -5.81
N ALA A 872 -4.18 0.21 -6.33
CA ALA A 872 -5.10 1.05 -5.56
C ALA A 872 -5.84 0.25 -4.47
N LEU A 873 -6.43 -0.89 -4.83
CA LEU A 873 -7.19 -1.72 -3.89
C LEU A 873 -6.28 -2.35 -2.83
N THR A 874 -5.10 -2.86 -3.22
CA THR A 874 -4.11 -3.41 -2.28
C THR A 874 -3.64 -2.37 -1.27
N SER A 875 -3.50 -1.11 -1.71
CA SER A 875 -3.19 0.02 -0.82
C SER A 875 -4.34 0.30 0.16
N LEU A 876 -5.56 0.47 -0.34
CA LEU A 876 -6.74 0.75 0.49
C LEU A 876 -7.00 -0.33 1.54
N VAL A 877 -6.94 -1.61 1.15
CA VAL A 877 -7.12 -2.75 2.06
C VAL A 877 -6.00 -2.81 3.09
N THR A 878 -4.75 -2.48 2.74
CA THR A 878 -3.66 -2.31 3.72
C THR A 878 -3.98 -1.24 4.76
N GLY A 879 -4.54 -0.09 4.35
CA GLY A 879 -4.96 0.99 5.25
C GLY A 879 -6.10 0.60 6.18
N LEU A 880 -7.12 -0.11 5.66
CA LEU A 880 -8.23 -0.64 6.45
C LEU A 880 -7.73 -1.67 7.48
N MET A 881 -6.89 -2.62 7.07
CA MET A 881 -6.32 -3.64 7.97
C MET A 881 -5.44 -3.01 9.06
N ALA A 882 -4.63 -1.99 8.75
CA ALA A 882 -3.86 -1.25 9.74
C ALA A 882 -4.76 -0.59 10.80
N ARG A 883 -5.85 0.04 10.38
CA ARG A 883 -6.79 0.75 11.26
C ARG A 883 -7.62 -0.20 12.14
N LEU A 884 -7.89 -1.42 11.69
CA LEU A 884 -8.71 -2.42 12.38
C LEU A 884 -7.91 -3.37 13.29
N TRP A 885 -6.73 -3.84 12.86
CA TRP A 885 -5.91 -4.83 13.60
C TRP A 885 -4.77 -4.22 14.41
N CYS A 886 -4.20 -3.10 13.94
CA CYS A 886 -2.95 -2.55 14.49
C CYS A 886 -3.16 -1.36 15.44
N GLN A 887 -4.39 -1.12 15.91
CA GLN A 887 -4.74 -0.06 16.85
C GLN A 887 -5.81 -0.57 17.84
N LYS A 888 -5.99 0.13 18.98
CA LYS A 888 -7.19 -0.09 19.81
C LYS A 888 -8.42 0.36 19.01
N ALA A 889 -9.51 -0.41 19.07
CA ALA A 889 -10.76 -0.09 18.39
C ALA A 889 -11.25 1.33 18.71
N ASP A 890 -11.29 2.19 17.70
CA ASP A 890 -11.75 3.59 17.78
C ASP A 890 -13.26 3.60 17.49
N THR A 891 -14.08 3.73 18.54
CA THR A 891 -15.55 3.71 18.44
C THR A 891 -16.09 4.77 17.47
N MET A 892 -15.42 5.92 17.35
CA MET A 892 -15.81 6.98 16.42
C MET A 892 -15.50 6.59 14.97
N PHE A 893 -14.38 5.89 14.73
CA PHE A 893 -14.09 5.32 13.41
C PHE A 893 -15.08 4.22 13.02
N LEU A 894 -15.42 3.31 13.95
CA LEU A 894 -16.42 2.27 13.69
C LEU A 894 -17.80 2.87 13.41
N HIS A 895 -18.19 3.92 14.14
CA HIS A 895 -19.45 4.62 13.87
C HIS A 895 -19.46 5.27 12.47
N VAL A 896 -18.38 5.96 12.06
CA VAL A 896 -18.22 6.47 10.68
C VAL A 896 -18.32 5.35 9.64
N LEU A 897 -17.60 4.24 9.86
CA LEU A 897 -17.59 3.07 8.98
C LEU A 897 -18.99 2.49 8.78
N THR A 898 -19.79 2.39 9.83
CA THR A 898 -21.18 1.88 9.77
C THR A 898 -22.21 2.83 9.17
N THR A 899 -21.98 4.16 9.20
CA THR A 899 -23.03 5.15 8.90
C THR A 899 -22.83 5.93 7.60
N VAL A 900 -21.60 6.27 7.26
CA VAL A 900 -21.25 7.08 6.06
C VAL A 900 -20.17 6.40 5.21
N GLY A 901 -19.46 5.41 5.76
CA GLY A 901 -18.31 4.75 5.14
C GLY A 901 -17.02 5.56 5.35
N PRO A 902 -15.84 4.93 5.40
CA PRO A 902 -14.59 5.67 5.63
C PRO A 902 -14.22 6.61 4.46
N LEU A 903 -13.72 7.80 4.79
CA LEU A 903 -12.96 8.63 3.85
C LEU A 903 -11.56 8.03 3.63
N ALA A 904 -11.11 7.96 2.37
CA ALA A 904 -9.74 7.62 2.00
C ALA A 904 -9.11 8.79 1.22
N TYR A 905 -8.20 9.55 1.85
CA TYR A 905 -7.52 10.65 1.19
C TYR A 905 -6.15 10.23 0.65
N PHE A 906 -6.06 10.20 -0.68
CA PHE A 906 -4.85 10.00 -1.46
C PHE A 906 -4.18 11.33 -1.80
N GLU A 907 -2.99 11.55 -1.26
CA GLU A 907 -2.10 12.65 -1.61
C GLU A 907 -1.18 12.25 -2.76
N GLY A 908 -1.26 12.98 -3.87
CA GLY A 908 -0.39 12.83 -5.03
C GLY A 908 0.67 13.93 -5.11
N LEU A 909 1.92 13.52 -5.34
CA LEU A 909 3.06 14.44 -5.53
C LEU A 909 3.58 14.40 -6.98
N LEU A 910 2.78 13.85 -7.91
CA LEU A 910 3.10 13.66 -9.34
C LEU A 910 3.00 14.96 -10.11
N SER A 911 3.85 15.14 -11.11
CA SER A 911 3.85 16.35 -11.94
C SER A 911 2.99 16.20 -13.18
N TYR A 912 2.23 17.24 -13.52
CA TYR A 912 1.44 17.29 -14.77
C TYR A 912 2.33 17.64 -15.98
N TYR A 913 3.43 16.90 -16.14
CA TYR A 913 4.40 17.04 -17.23
C TYR A 913 5.16 15.73 -17.47
N GLY A 914 5.75 15.57 -18.66
CA GLY A 914 6.57 14.41 -19.02
C GLY A 914 5.85 13.06 -18.83
N ASP A 915 6.60 12.05 -18.39
CA ASP A 915 6.07 10.72 -18.06
C ASP A 915 4.97 10.74 -16.97
N GLU A 916 4.96 11.76 -16.10
CA GLU A 916 4.12 11.75 -14.89
C GLU A 916 2.66 12.15 -15.17
N ILE A 917 2.34 12.75 -16.32
CA ILE A 917 0.95 12.97 -16.78
C ILE A 917 0.20 11.64 -16.86
N ASP A 918 0.81 10.64 -17.48
CA ASP A 918 0.16 9.34 -17.70
C ASP A 918 0.06 8.54 -16.40
N MET A 919 1.02 8.69 -15.49
CA MET A 919 0.95 8.10 -14.15
C MET A 919 -0.13 8.75 -13.29
N TRP A 920 -0.32 10.07 -13.41
CA TRP A 920 -1.41 10.80 -12.76
C TRP A 920 -2.77 10.37 -13.31
N GLY A 921 -2.90 10.24 -14.64
CA GLY A 921 -4.14 9.82 -15.29
C GLY A 921 -4.50 8.35 -14.99
N ASP A 922 -3.50 7.47 -14.88
CA ASP A 922 -3.71 6.11 -14.39
C ASP A 922 -4.21 6.10 -12.94
N MET A 923 -3.56 6.89 -12.08
CA MET A 923 -3.82 6.93 -10.64
C MET A 923 -5.19 7.55 -10.30
N ALA A 924 -5.60 8.60 -11.01
CA ALA A 924 -6.92 9.20 -10.85
C ALA A 924 -8.05 8.20 -11.14
N VAL A 925 -7.97 7.47 -12.26
CA VAL A 925 -8.94 6.43 -12.63
C VAL A 925 -8.94 5.28 -11.63
N ALA A 926 -7.76 4.80 -11.23
CA ALA A 926 -7.65 3.68 -10.29
C ALA A 926 -8.15 4.02 -8.87
N ILE A 927 -8.10 5.28 -8.46
CA ILE A 927 -8.66 5.76 -7.18
C ILE A 927 -10.19 5.95 -7.29
N GLU A 928 -10.69 6.46 -8.42
CA GLU A 928 -12.13 6.56 -8.65
C GLU A 928 -12.82 5.19 -8.68
N ASP A 929 -12.19 4.19 -9.30
CA ASP A 929 -12.68 2.81 -9.34
C ASP A 929 -12.92 2.20 -7.94
N LEU A 930 -12.24 2.67 -6.89
CA LEU A 930 -12.45 2.21 -5.50
C LEU A 930 -13.86 2.50 -4.96
N LYS A 931 -14.61 3.44 -5.55
CA LYS A 931 -16.02 3.73 -5.21
C LYS A 931 -16.92 2.51 -5.46
N THR A 932 -16.59 1.69 -6.47
CA THR A 932 -17.40 0.53 -6.90
C THR A 932 -17.29 -0.68 -5.98
N VAL A 933 -16.31 -0.68 -5.06
CA VAL A 933 -16.01 -1.82 -4.20
C VAL A 933 -16.85 -1.78 -2.93
N THR A 934 -17.56 -2.87 -2.64
CA THR A 934 -18.22 -3.09 -1.34
C THR A 934 -17.26 -3.80 -0.39
N PHE A 935 -17.13 -3.31 0.83
CA PHE A 935 -16.35 -3.95 1.88
C PHE A 935 -17.29 -4.57 2.91
N THR A 936 -17.00 -5.78 3.38
CA THR A 936 -17.81 -6.46 4.41
C THR A 936 -16.90 -6.97 5.52
N LEU A 937 -17.23 -6.64 6.78
CA LEU A 937 -16.50 -7.16 7.94
C LEU A 937 -16.95 -8.59 8.24
N VAL A 938 -15.98 -9.48 8.46
CA VAL A 938 -16.21 -10.91 8.78
C VAL A 938 -15.40 -11.35 10.02
N HIS A 939 -15.89 -12.36 10.73
CA HIS A 939 -15.13 -12.99 11.82
C HIS A 939 -13.90 -13.73 11.28
N SER A 940 -12.74 -13.58 11.94
CA SER A 940 -11.60 -14.46 11.70
C SER A 940 -11.89 -15.85 12.28
N SER A 941 -12.08 -16.87 11.42
CA SER A 941 -12.29 -18.25 11.89
C SER A 941 -11.00 -18.81 12.53
N PRO A 942 -11.04 -19.27 13.80
CA PRO A 942 -9.86 -19.77 14.51
C PRO A 942 -9.54 -21.25 14.24
N ASN A 943 -10.44 -22.00 13.59
CA ASN A 943 -10.33 -23.46 13.48
C ASN A 943 -9.41 -23.96 12.35
N SER A 944 -8.90 -23.08 11.49
CA SER A 944 -7.80 -23.43 10.58
C SER A 944 -6.46 -23.39 11.33
N LYS A 945 -5.56 -24.37 11.09
CA LYS A 945 -4.20 -24.36 11.67
C LYS A 945 -3.41 -23.20 11.09
N GLY A 946 -3.45 -22.07 11.79
CA GLY A 946 -3.18 -20.75 11.24
C GLY A 946 -4.51 -20.08 10.85
N GLY A 947 -4.99 -19.16 11.69
CA GLY A 947 -6.19 -18.39 11.41
C GLY A 947 -6.03 -17.50 10.17
N SER A 948 -7.04 -17.45 9.30
CA SER A 948 -6.97 -16.68 8.04
C SER A 948 -7.11 -15.16 8.27
N TYR A 949 -6.02 -14.51 8.67
CA TYR A 949 -5.92 -13.04 8.76
C TYR A 949 -5.96 -12.35 7.39
N SER A 950 -5.83 -13.09 6.29
CA SER A 950 -5.88 -12.54 4.93
C SER A 950 -7.31 -12.14 4.52
N PRO A 951 -7.53 -10.92 4.00
CA PRO A 951 -8.78 -10.53 3.36
C PRO A 951 -9.05 -11.37 2.10
N ARG A 952 -10.33 -11.54 1.75
CA ARG A 952 -10.77 -12.33 0.57
C ARG A 952 -11.50 -11.44 -0.42
N VAL A 953 -11.07 -11.42 -1.68
CA VAL A 953 -11.73 -10.71 -2.78
C VAL A 953 -12.65 -11.66 -3.55
N ILE A 954 -13.91 -11.26 -3.77
CA ILE A 954 -14.93 -12.03 -4.49
C ILE A 954 -15.78 -11.10 -5.37
N GLY A 955 -16.61 -11.68 -6.24
CA GLY A 955 -17.48 -10.93 -7.17
C GLY A 955 -16.85 -10.70 -8.56
N PRO A 956 -17.64 -10.21 -9.54
CA PRO A 956 -17.15 -9.86 -10.87
C PRO A 956 -16.49 -8.47 -10.87
N ARG A 957 -15.75 -8.13 -11.93
CA ARG A 957 -15.03 -6.85 -12.07
C ARG A 957 -15.88 -5.60 -11.74
N CYS A 958 -17.16 -5.58 -12.15
CA CYS A 958 -18.04 -4.41 -11.99
C CYS A 958 -18.69 -4.29 -10.61
N SER A 959 -18.59 -5.31 -9.75
CA SER A 959 -19.17 -5.32 -8.40
C SER A 959 -18.33 -6.20 -7.46
N LEU A 960 -17.05 -5.83 -7.33
CA LEU A 960 -16.12 -6.51 -6.43
C LEU A 960 -16.48 -6.27 -4.97
N GLN A 961 -16.47 -7.35 -4.19
CA GLN A 961 -16.65 -7.34 -2.75
C GLN A 961 -15.37 -7.82 -2.05
N VAL A 962 -14.92 -7.09 -1.04
CA VAL A 962 -13.77 -7.48 -0.21
C VAL A 962 -14.25 -7.83 1.20
N GLN A 963 -14.11 -9.11 1.56
CA GLN A 963 -14.30 -9.58 2.93
C GLN A 963 -13.05 -9.26 3.75
N ILE A 964 -13.20 -8.37 4.73
CA ILE A 964 -12.14 -7.95 5.64
C ILE A 964 -12.33 -8.70 6.97
N PRO A 965 -11.42 -9.62 7.36
CA PRO A 965 -11.46 -10.19 8.69
C PRO A 965 -11.19 -9.08 9.72
N ALA A 966 -11.91 -9.08 10.84
CA ALA A 966 -11.73 -8.12 11.92
C ALA A 966 -11.54 -8.83 13.27
N PRO A 967 -10.84 -8.22 14.25
CA PRO A 967 -10.73 -8.78 15.59
C PRO A 967 -12.10 -8.83 16.30
N ASP A 968 -12.31 -9.79 17.19
CA ASP A 968 -13.55 -9.86 17.98
C ASP A 968 -13.77 -8.59 18.83
N SER A 969 -12.70 -7.92 19.29
CA SER A 969 -12.77 -6.64 20.01
C SER A 969 -13.21 -5.44 19.14
N VAL A 970 -13.28 -5.62 17.82
CA VAL A 970 -13.92 -4.68 16.89
C VAL A 970 -15.35 -5.12 16.62
N LEU A 971 -15.56 -6.41 16.34
CA LEU A 971 -16.87 -6.97 16.02
C LEU A 971 -17.86 -6.86 17.19
N SER A 972 -17.38 -6.95 18.44
CA SER A 972 -18.17 -6.74 19.66
C SER A 972 -18.66 -5.30 19.87
N LEU A 973 -18.20 -4.35 19.05
CA LEU A 973 -18.61 -2.93 19.08
C LEU A 973 -19.55 -2.58 17.90
N LEU A 974 -19.95 -3.57 17.10
CA LEU A 974 -20.83 -3.41 15.95
C LEU A 974 -22.21 -4.04 16.25
N PRO A 975 -23.30 -3.56 15.61
CA PRO A 975 -24.62 -4.15 15.79
C PRO A 975 -24.65 -5.61 15.27
N LEU A 976 -25.27 -6.50 16.06
CA LEU A 976 -25.28 -7.96 15.86
C LEU A 976 -25.99 -8.46 14.58
N SER A 977 -26.54 -7.56 13.76
CA SER A 977 -27.26 -7.88 12.54
C SER A 977 -26.31 -8.14 11.36
N ALA A 978 -25.95 -9.41 11.16
CA ALA A 978 -25.51 -10.02 9.90
C ALA A 978 -24.60 -9.17 8.97
N GLY A 979 -23.30 -9.08 9.30
CA GLY A 979 -22.25 -8.72 8.34
C GLY A 979 -22.23 -7.25 7.90
N THR A 980 -21.73 -6.37 8.77
CA THR A 980 -21.53 -4.94 8.49
C THR A 980 -20.83 -4.72 7.14
N SER A 981 -21.56 -4.16 6.18
CA SER A 981 -21.08 -3.86 4.84
C SER A 981 -21.09 -2.35 4.59
N PHE A 982 -20.04 -1.84 3.93
CA PHE A 982 -19.79 -0.41 3.76
C PHE A 982 -19.05 -0.13 2.43
N HIS A 983 -19.11 1.12 1.98
CA HIS A 983 -18.29 1.64 0.89
C HIS A 983 -17.25 2.63 1.44
N VAL A 984 -16.20 2.88 0.66
CA VAL A 984 -15.19 3.92 0.96
C VAL A 984 -15.47 5.12 0.06
N THR A 985 -15.32 6.34 0.59
CA THR A 985 -15.29 7.56 -0.23
C THR A 985 -13.83 7.93 -0.50
N PRO A 986 -13.26 7.63 -1.67
CA PRO A 986 -11.93 8.09 -2.05
C PRO A 986 -11.95 9.56 -2.48
N VAL A 987 -10.91 10.31 -2.10
CA VAL A 987 -10.60 11.64 -2.63
C VAL A 987 -9.11 11.74 -2.97
N PHE A 988 -8.78 12.40 -4.07
CA PHE A 988 -7.43 12.54 -4.61
C PHE A 988 -7.09 14.02 -4.81
N PHE A 989 -6.07 14.51 -4.08
CA PHE A 989 -5.50 15.84 -4.34
C PHE A 989 -4.05 15.67 -4.76
N ASN A 990 -3.67 16.29 -5.87
CA ASN A 990 -2.35 16.18 -6.45
C ASN A 990 -1.70 17.54 -6.69
N VAL A 991 -0.46 17.72 -6.22
CA VAL A 991 0.39 18.88 -6.50
C VAL A 991 1.80 18.38 -6.81
N GLY A 992 2.27 18.59 -8.04
CA GLY A 992 3.61 18.14 -8.45
C GLY A 992 4.75 18.83 -7.70
N ILE A 993 5.64 18.04 -7.07
CA ILE A 993 6.76 18.55 -6.27
C ILE A 993 8.12 18.12 -6.86
N ASN A 994 8.39 18.51 -8.11
CA ASN A 994 9.72 18.41 -8.75
C ASN A 994 9.95 19.60 -9.72
N GLU A 995 11.03 19.55 -10.50
CA GLU A 995 11.37 20.53 -11.53
C GLU A 995 10.36 20.57 -12.68
N GLU A 996 9.84 19.42 -13.09
CA GLU A 996 8.86 19.26 -14.17
C GLU A 996 7.53 19.95 -13.84
N ALA A 997 7.15 20.03 -12.56
CA ALA A 997 5.98 20.82 -12.14
C ALA A 997 6.17 22.33 -12.37
N THR A 998 7.38 22.87 -12.19
CA THR A 998 7.67 24.27 -12.55
C THR A 998 7.59 24.47 -14.06
N LEU A 999 7.99 23.48 -14.87
CA LEU A 999 7.80 23.52 -16.32
C LEU A 999 6.30 23.47 -16.68
N ALA A 1000 5.50 22.62 -16.02
CA ALA A 1000 4.06 22.50 -16.23
C ALA A 1000 3.33 23.83 -15.98
N GLU A 1001 3.66 24.49 -14.88
CA GLU A 1001 3.09 25.79 -14.49
C GLU A 1001 3.52 26.90 -15.45
N ASN A 1002 4.82 27.00 -15.77
CA ASN A 1002 5.35 28.00 -16.71
C ASN A 1002 4.79 27.86 -18.14
N LEU A 1003 4.41 26.63 -18.54
CA LEU A 1003 3.77 26.35 -19.83
C LEU A 1003 2.23 26.39 -19.77
N GLY A 1004 1.64 26.67 -18.60
CA GLY A 1004 0.19 26.72 -18.40
C GLY A 1004 -0.54 25.37 -18.56
N THR A 1005 0.19 24.25 -18.56
CA THR A 1005 -0.36 22.91 -18.83
C THR A 1005 -1.00 22.26 -17.60
N ALA A 1006 -0.75 22.75 -16.39
CA ALA A 1006 -1.22 22.16 -15.13
C ALA A 1006 -2.75 22.26 -14.88
N LYS A 1007 -3.49 23.03 -15.69
CA LYS A 1007 -4.94 23.29 -15.50
C LYS A 1007 -5.83 22.05 -15.27
N PRO A 1008 -5.60 20.88 -15.90
CA PRO A 1008 -6.42 19.68 -15.61
C PRO A 1008 -6.21 19.13 -14.19
N GLN A 1009 -5.00 19.25 -13.64
CA GLN A 1009 -4.70 18.92 -12.24
C GLN A 1009 -5.41 19.89 -11.29
N GLU A 1010 -5.38 21.19 -11.59
CA GLU A 1010 -6.09 22.24 -10.82
C GLU A 1010 -7.60 21.97 -10.79
N ARG A 1011 -8.20 21.68 -11.96
CA ARG A 1011 -9.61 21.30 -12.07
C ARG A 1011 -9.93 20.03 -11.28
N SER A 1012 -9.12 18.99 -11.40
CA SER A 1012 -9.30 17.75 -10.63
C SER A 1012 -9.22 17.97 -9.12
N ASN A 1013 -8.38 18.89 -8.64
CA ASN A 1013 -8.34 19.28 -7.23
C ASN A 1013 -9.62 20.02 -6.81
N ALA A 1014 -10.22 20.84 -7.68
CA ALA A 1014 -11.52 21.47 -7.43
C ALA A 1014 -12.67 20.46 -7.40
N ASP A 1015 -12.69 19.50 -8.33
CA ASP A 1015 -13.68 18.41 -8.37
C ASP A 1015 -13.56 17.52 -7.10
N ASN A 1016 -12.34 17.22 -6.64
CA ASN A 1016 -12.11 16.47 -5.40
C ASN A 1016 -12.41 17.28 -4.12
N PHE A 1017 -12.31 18.62 -4.16
CA PHE A 1017 -12.83 19.47 -3.09
C PHE A 1017 -14.35 19.34 -2.96
N LEU A 1018 -15.10 19.28 -4.07
CA LEU A 1018 -16.55 19.07 -4.01
C LEU A 1018 -16.92 17.71 -3.40
N LEU A 1019 -16.22 16.64 -3.78
CA LEU A 1019 -16.38 15.31 -3.18
C LEU A 1019 -16.07 15.30 -1.66
N LEU A 1020 -14.99 15.96 -1.24
CA LEU A 1020 -14.64 16.08 0.18
C LEU A 1020 -15.64 16.92 0.97
N ASN A 1021 -16.20 17.97 0.36
CA ASN A 1021 -17.20 18.84 0.99
C ASN A 1021 -18.57 18.15 1.13
N ASP A 1022 -19.02 17.35 0.15
CA ASP A 1022 -20.18 16.47 0.32
C ASP A 1022 -19.96 15.47 1.46
N TYR A 1023 -18.82 14.77 1.46
CA TYR A 1023 -18.49 13.85 2.54
C TYR A 1023 -18.49 14.55 3.91
N PHE A 1024 -17.94 15.77 4.00
CA PHE A 1024 -17.99 16.58 5.21
C PHE A 1024 -19.43 16.89 5.65
N HIS A 1025 -20.33 17.24 4.72
CA HIS A 1025 -21.74 17.46 5.03
C HIS A 1025 -22.47 16.19 5.48
N ARG A 1026 -22.12 15.01 4.93
CA ARG A 1026 -22.61 13.71 5.42
C ARG A 1026 -22.05 13.38 6.81
N PHE A 1027 -20.74 13.50 7.01
CA PHE A 1027 -20.06 13.30 8.29
C PHE A 1027 -20.63 14.18 9.40
N ARG A 1028 -20.92 15.46 9.13
CA ARG A 1028 -21.49 16.39 10.12
C ARG A 1028 -22.89 16.00 10.58
N LYS A 1029 -23.67 15.29 9.75
CA LYS A 1029 -25.02 14.78 10.13
C LYS A 1029 -24.97 13.62 11.12
N ILE A 1030 -23.83 12.93 11.27
CA ILE A 1030 -23.67 11.83 12.24
C ILE A 1030 -23.72 12.34 13.70
N GLY A 1031 -23.41 13.61 13.94
CA GLY A 1031 -23.46 14.19 15.29
C GLY A 1031 -22.33 13.73 16.24
N ILE A 1032 -21.23 13.19 15.69
CA ILE A 1032 -20.06 12.76 16.47
C ILE A 1032 -19.57 13.90 17.39
N PRO A 1033 -19.47 13.68 18.72
CA PRO A 1033 -18.94 14.67 19.64
C PRO A 1033 -17.53 15.12 19.23
N SER A 1034 -17.35 16.43 19.07
CA SER A 1034 -16.06 16.99 18.63
C SER A 1034 -14.98 16.75 19.70
N VAL A 1035 -14.09 15.78 19.46
CA VAL A 1035 -12.99 15.44 20.36
C VAL A 1035 -11.87 16.49 20.25
N CYS A 1036 -12.13 17.70 20.75
CA CYS A 1036 -11.15 18.79 20.82
C CYS A 1036 -11.45 19.83 21.93
N THR A 1037 -12.06 19.41 23.05
CA THR A 1037 -12.24 20.28 24.24
C THR A 1037 -12.03 19.54 25.57
N THR A 1038 -10.93 18.80 25.68
CA THR A 1038 -10.42 18.31 26.99
C THR A 1038 -9.50 19.34 27.65
N VAL A 1039 -9.96 20.59 27.70
CA VAL A 1039 -9.48 21.61 28.64
C VAL A 1039 -10.69 22.03 29.49
N ARG A 1040 -11.25 21.06 30.23
CA ARG A 1040 -12.26 21.33 31.28
C ARG A 1040 -11.50 21.66 32.55
N GLY A 1041 -11.39 22.96 32.84
CA GLY A 1041 -10.50 23.46 33.89
C GLY A 1041 -10.71 24.94 34.24
N ILE A 1042 -11.91 25.48 34.02
CA ILE A 1042 -12.51 26.68 34.62
C ILE A 1042 -14.03 26.58 34.38
N SER A 1043 -14.84 27.23 35.23
CA SER A 1043 -16.30 27.09 35.32
C SER A 1043 -17.08 27.71 34.17
N ASP A 1044 -18.31 27.24 33.98
CA ASP A 1044 -19.32 27.89 33.15
C ASP A 1044 -19.63 29.31 33.66
N ASP A 1045 -19.71 30.29 32.76
CA ASP A 1045 -20.46 31.53 32.99
C ASP A 1045 -21.00 32.10 31.66
N LYS A 1046 -21.91 33.07 31.74
CA LYS A 1046 -22.83 33.48 30.66
C LYS A 1046 -22.16 34.23 29.51
N PRO A 1047 -22.73 34.16 28.29
CA PRO A 1047 -22.31 35.01 27.18
C PRO A 1047 -22.62 36.48 27.49
N GLN A 1048 -21.58 37.32 27.54
CA GLN A 1048 -21.72 38.77 27.42
C GLN A 1048 -21.34 39.20 26.00
N GLU A 1049 -22.17 40.05 25.40
CA GLU A 1049 -21.90 40.64 24.10
C GLU A 1049 -20.94 41.84 24.22
N GLY A 1050 -20.10 42.04 23.18
CA GLY A 1050 -19.47 43.34 22.93
C GLY A 1050 -18.07 43.55 23.49
N LEU A 1051 -17.05 42.98 22.84
CA LEU A 1051 -15.69 43.52 22.81
C LEU A 1051 -15.04 43.24 21.44
N LYS A 1052 -14.38 44.23 20.85
CA LYS A 1052 -13.76 44.11 19.51
C LYS A 1052 -12.43 43.35 19.62
N PRO A 1053 -12.07 42.48 18.65
CA PRO A 1053 -10.78 41.80 18.66
C PRO A 1053 -9.64 42.80 18.37
N GLN A 1054 -8.65 42.88 19.26
CA GLN A 1054 -7.35 43.48 18.96
C GLN A 1054 -6.44 42.47 18.28
N GLU A 1055 -5.68 42.93 17.28
CA GLU A 1055 -4.68 42.12 16.58
C GLU A 1055 -3.40 42.02 17.43
N GLY A 1056 -3.14 40.87 18.07
CA GLY A 1056 -2.05 40.80 19.06
C GLY A 1056 -1.49 39.44 19.49
N SER A 1057 -1.95 38.30 18.95
CA SER A 1057 -1.27 37.00 19.16
C SER A 1057 -1.73 35.90 18.20
N ALA A 1058 -0.76 35.15 17.65
CA ALA A 1058 -0.98 34.05 16.70
C ALA A 1058 -0.84 32.64 17.34
N ARG A 1059 -1.06 32.51 18.64
CA ARG A 1059 -0.95 31.22 19.37
C ARG A 1059 -2.30 30.49 19.46
N GLY A 1060 -2.28 29.18 19.24
CA GLY A 1060 -3.32 28.26 19.76
C GLY A 1060 -4.72 28.30 19.13
N ARG A 1061 -4.94 28.96 17.97
CA ARG A 1061 -6.27 28.91 17.31
C ARG A 1061 -6.57 27.52 16.75
N HIS A 1062 -7.27 26.70 17.53
CA HIS A 1062 -7.87 25.44 17.04
C HIS A 1062 -8.96 25.74 16.00
N HIS A 1063 -8.56 25.80 14.71
CA HIS A 1063 -9.51 25.92 13.61
C HIS A 1063 -10.57 24.80 13.68
N SER A 1064 -11.84 25.19 13.57
CA SER A 1064 -12.95 24.24 13.46
C SER A 1064 -12.89 23.51 12.12
N LEU A 1065 -13.64 22.41 12.00
CA LEU A 1065 -13.66 21.67 10.74
C LEU A 1065 -14.32 22.49 9.61
N ASN A 1066 -15.24 23.42 9.92
CA ASN A 1066 -15.79 24.35 8.93
C ASN A 1066 -14.69 25.31 8.43
N ASP A 1067 -13.85 25.84 9.32
CA ASP A 1067 -12.79 26.80 8.96
C ASP A 1067 -11.73 26.15 8.07
N LEU A 1068 -11.35 24.91 8.38
CA LEU A 1068 -10.41 24.14 7.57
C LEU A 1068 -10.97 23.85 6.16
N ILE A 1069 -12.25 23.47 6.06
CA ILE A 1069 -12.94 23.28 4.77
C ILE A 1069 -13.00 24.60 3.97
N GLY A 1070 -13.27 25.74 4.64
CA GLY A 1070 -13.25 27.07 4.03
C GLY A 1070 -11.86 27.48 3.54
N GLN A 1071 -10.82 27.23 4.34
CA GLN A 1071 -9.41 27.45 3.98
C GLN A 1071 -9.01 26.59 2.77
N LEU A 1072 -9.41 25.31 2.74
CA LEU A 1072 -9.14 24.43 1.61
C LEU A 1072 -9.85 24.92 0.33
N LYS A 1073 -11.11 25.37 0.43
CA LYS A 1073 -11.84 25.95 -0.70
C LYS A 1073 -11.11 27.15 -1.30
N TYR A 1074 -10.61 28.05 -0.44
CA TYR A 1074 -9.82 29.21 -0.86
C TYR A 1074 -8.49 28.79 -1.51
N GLU A 1075 -7.73 27.88 -0.89
CA GLU A 1075 -6.42 27.45 -1.42
C GLU A 1075 -6.55 26.73 -2.77
N VAL A 1076 -7.55 25.84 -2.92
CA VAL A 1076 -7.86 25.15 -4.18
C VAL A 1076 -8.32 26.12 -5.29
N SER A 1077 -8.95 27.24 -4.91
CA SER A 1077 -9.35 28.29 -5.86
C SER A 1077 -8.21 29.29 -6.18
N SER A 1078 -7.03 29.16 -5.56
CA SER A 1078 -5.96 30.15 -5.65
C SER A 1078 -4.86 29.75 -6.63
N SER A 1079 -4.44 30.66 -7.51
CA SER A 1079 -3.41 30.46 -8.53
C SER A 1079 -1.97 30.50 -7.98
N LYS A 1080 -1.73 29.85 -6.84
CA LYS A 1080 -0.40 29.74 -6.21
C LYS A 1080 0.40 28.60 -6.86
N SER A 1081 1.60 28.90 -7.37
CA SER A 1081 2.57 27.89 -7.82
C SER A 1081 2.85 26.88 -6.70
N LYS A 1082 2.79 25.58 -7.05
CA LYS A 1082 2.94 24.41 -6.17
C LYS A 1082 2.26 24.58 -4.81
N ASN A 1083 0.94 24.80 -4.81
CA ASN A 1083 0.18 25.08 -3.59
C ASN A 1083 0.05 23.87 -2.63
N VAL A 1084 1.13 23.57 -1.91
CA VAL A 1084 1.21 22.47 -0.93
C VAL A 1084 0.27 22.64 0.27
N ASN A 1085 -0.29 23.83 0.49
CA ASN A 1085 -1.31 24.05 1.52
C ASN A 1085 -2.57 23.21 1.25
N ILE A 1086 -2.91 22.95 -0.02
CA ILE A 1086 -4.01 22.06 -0.42
C ILE A 1086 -3.85 20.68 0.21
N LEU A 1087 -2.64 20.10 0.11
CA LEU A 1087 -2.34 18.77 0.63
C LEU A 1087 -2.36 18.75 2.17
N GLN A 1088 -1.74 19.76 2.80
CA GLN A 1088 -1.67 19.86 4.26
C GLN A 1088 -3.06 20.05 4.90
N LEU A 1089 -3.91 20.90 4.31
CA LEU A 1089 -5.28 21.13 4.76
C LEU A 1089 -6.16 19.88 4.54
N ALA A 1090 -6.13 19.28 3.35
CA ALA A 1090 -6.86 18.04 3.08
C ALA A 1090 -6.42 16.90 4.02
N GLY A 1091 -5.12 16.82 4.37
CA GLY A 1091 -4.59 15.89 5.35
C GLY A 1091 -5.16 16.12 6.75
N HIS A 1092 -5.12 17.36 7.24
CA HIS A 1092 -5.66 17.73 8.55
C HIS A 1092 -7.19 17.48 8.63
N ILE A 1093 -7.93 17.84 7.58
CA ILE A 1093 -9.38 17.60 7.44
C ILE A 1093 -9.69 16.10 7.48
N CYS A 1094 -8.93 15.29 6.74
CA CYS A 1094 -9.07 13.83 6.72
C CYS A 1094 -8.86 13.23 8.12
N ARG A 1095 -7.79 13.62 8.83
CA ARG A 1095 -7.52 13.16 10.22
C ARG A 1095 -8.62 13.57 11.19
N ARG A 1096 -9.13 14.81 11.10
CA ARG A 1096 -10.27 15.31 11.90
C ARG A 1096 -11.55 14.51 11.65
N MET A 1097 -11.78 14.04 10.42
CA MET A 1097 -12.91 13.16 10.06
C MET A 1097 -12.62 11.66 10.20
N LYS A 1098 -11.56 11.27 10.94
CA LYS A 1098 -11.15 9.88 11.21
C LYS A 1098 -10.83 9.04 9.95
N GLY A 1099 -10.59 9.68 8.81
CA GLY A 1099 -10.30 9.02 7.53
C GLY A 1099 -8.90 8.38 7.46
N LEU A 1100 -8.68 7.62 6.39
CA LEU A 1100 -7.43 6.95 6.07
C LEU A 1100 -6.53 7.85 5.21
N ARG A 1101 -5.24 7.93 5.54
CA ARG A 1101 -4.23 8.73 4.78
C ARG A 1101 -3.34 7.85 3.91
N PHE A 1102 -3.18 8.27 2.66
CA PHE A 1102 -2.25 7.68 1.70
C PHE A 1102 -1.40 8.79 1.06
N THR A 1103 -0.11 8.55 0.85
CA THR A 1103 0.80 9.49 0.15
C THR A 1103 1.60 8.78 -0.94
N SER A 1104 1.60 9.34 -2.16
CA SER A 1104 2.19 8.71 -3.34
C SER A 1104 2.96 9.66 -4.26
N CYS A 1105 3.98 9.10 -4.91
CA CYS A 1105 4.71 9.68 -6.03
C CYS A 1105 5.29 8.54 -6.90
N LYS A 1106 5.95 8.85 -8.02
CA LYS A 1106 6.54 7.89 -9.00
C LYS A 1106 7.35 6.72 -8.42
N SER A 1107 7.85 6.81 -7.18
CA SER A 1107 8.64 5.76 -6.49
C SER A 1107 8.25 5.49 -5.03
N ALA A 1108 7.30 6.24 -4.44
CA ALA A 1108 7.06 6.34 -2.99
C ALA A 1108 8.28 6.65 -2.10
N LYS A 1109 9.44 6.96 -2.67
CA LYS A 1109 10.72 7.01 -1.95
C LYS A 1109 10.99 8.43 -1.43
N ASP A 1110 11.44 9.32 -2.32
CA ASP A 1110 12.07 10.60 -1.97
C ASP A 1110 11.06 11.71 -1.67
N ARG A 1111 10.27 12.16 -2.67
CA ARG A 1111 9.20 13.18 -2.49
C ARG A 1111 8.21 12.80 -1.40
N THR A 1112 7.82 11.52 -1.37
CA THR A 1112 6.94 10.94 -0.34
C THR A 1112 7.58 11.03 1.05
N GLY A 1113 8.87 10.73 1.20
CA GLY A 1113 9.58 10.90 2.47
C GLY A 1113 9.61 12.36 2.94
N MET A 1114 9.77 13.32 2.02
CA MET A 1114 9.71 14.75 2.35
C MET A 1114 8.30 15.18 2.82
N SER A 1115 7.23 14.72 2.15
CA SER A 1115 5.85 15.06 2.56
C SER A 1115 5.46 14.43 3.89
N VAL A 1116 5.76 13.13 4.06
CA VAL A 1116 5.44 12.35 5.27
C VAL A 1116 6.09 12.93 6.52
N THR A 1117 7.39 13.25 6.47
CA THR A 1117 8.09 13.89 7.59
C THR A 1117 7.55 15.29 7.91
N LEU A 1118 7.04 16.01 6.90
CA LEU A 1118 6.42 17.32 7.09
C LEU A 1118 5.02 17.20 7.72
N GLU A 1119 4.20 16.22 7.33
CA GLU A 1119 2.92 15.96 8.03
C GLU A 1119 3.15 15.51 9.48
N GLN A 1120 4.15 14.67 9.72
CA GLN A 1120 4.54 14.23 11.07
C GLN A 1120 4.92 15.42 11.96
N VAL A 1121 5.85 16.29 11.54
CA VAL A 1121 6.26 17.46 12.34
C VAL A 1121 5.15 18.51 12.45
N ASN A 1122 4.29 18.66 11.44
CA ASN A 1122 3.07 19.46 11.56
C ASN A 1122 2.11 18.91 12.63
N ILE A 1123 1.96 17.59 12.76
CA ILE A 1123 1.19 16.98 13.85
C ILE A 1123 1.85 17.27 15.20
N LEU A 1124 3.17 17.13 15.34
CA LEU A 1124 3.87 17.45 16.59
C LEU A 1124 3.63 18.92 17.01
N SER A 1125 3.73 19.86 16.08
CA SER A 1125 3.50 21.30 16.35
C SER A 1125 2.02 21.63 16.61
N MET A 1126 1.09 21.17 15.78
CA MET A 1126 -0.33 21.53 15.87
C MET A 1126 -1.13 20.73 16.91
N GLU A 1127 -0.63 19.55 17.31
CA GLU A 1127 -1.38 18.61 18.17
C GLU A 1127 -0.64 18.21 19.46
N TYR A 1128 0.67 18.45 19.61
CA TYR A 1128 1.46 18.08 20.79
C TYR A 1128 2.34 19.21 21.36
N ASP A 1129 2.16 20.44 20.89
CA ASP A 1129 2.91 21.63 21.33
C ASP A 1129 4.44 21.43 21.26
N LEU A 1130 4.95 20.99 20.10
CA LEU A 1130 6.38 21.04 19.78
C LEU A 1130 6.85 22.50 19.79
N ALA A 1131 7.93 22.80 20.53
CA ALA A 1131 8.43 24.15 20.65
C ALA A 1131 8.86 24.72 19.28
N GLU A 1132 8.49 25.98 19.02
CA GLU A 1132 8.68 26.65 17.72
C GLU A 1132 10.14 26.61 17.21
N HIS A 1133 11.10 26.78 18.12
CA HIS A 1133 12.53 26.74 17.82
C HIS A 1133 13.10 25.33 17.55
N GLU A 1134 12.31 24.28 17.79
CA GLU A 1134 12.65 22.87 17.51
C GLU A 1134 12.09 22.40 16.17
N TYR A 1135 11.02 23.02 15.63
CA TYR A 1135 10.29 22.57 14.44
C TYR A 1135 11.24 22.15 13.29
N GLN A 1136 12.18 23.02 12.92
CA GLN A 1136 13.12 22.74 11.83
C GLN A 1136 14.13 21.65 12.19
N LYS A 1137 14.59 21.60 13.45
CA LYS A 1137 15.52 20.55 13.93
C LYS A 1137 14.87 19.17 13.87
N ALA A 1138 13.63 19.07 14.34
CA ALA A 1138 12.84 17.83 14.30
C ALA A 1138 12.62 17.38 12.85
N LEU A 1139 12.28 18.30 11.95
CA LEU A 1139 12.09 18.01 10.53
C LEU A 1139 13.38 17.53 9.84
N ASP A 1140 14.53 18.13 10.15
CA ASP A 1140 15.81 17.71 9.58
C ASP A 1140 16.29 16.38 10.19
N CYS A 1141 16.15 16.18 11.51
CA CYS A 1141 16.50 14.93 12.20
C CYS A 1141 15.66 13.74 11.71
N MET A 1142 14.33 13.89 11.62
CA MET A 1142 13.45 12.86 11.05
C MET A 1142 13.74 12.57 9.57
N ARG A 1143 14.38 13.51 8.86
CA ARG A 1143 14.85 13.30 7.48
C ARG A 1143 16.24 12.71 7.38
N SER A 1144 17.13 12.88 8.38
CA SER A 1144 18.52 12.42 8.34
C SER A 1144 18.72 11.05 8.99
N GLU A 1145 18.06 10.76 10.10
CA GLU A 1145 18.17 9.47 10.81
C GLU A 1145 16.88 8.63 10.76
N GLY A 1146 15.75 9.25 10.42
CA GLY A 1146 14.43 8.60 10.44
C GLY A 1146 14.20 7.50 9.40
N THR A 1147 13.13 6.73 9.58
CA THR A 1147 12.89 5.46 8.86
C THR A 1147 12.78 5.61 7.34
N ARG A 1148 12.48 6.83 6.85
CA ARG A 1148 12.50 7.18 5.42
C ARG A 1148 13.88 7.00 4.78
N ARG A 1149 14.96 7.06 5.56
CA ARG A 1149 16.34 6.81 5.12
C ARG A 1149 16.56 5.31 4.88
N GLU A 1150 15.99 4.46 5.72
CA GLU A 1150 15.97 3.02 5.49
C GLU A 1150 15.07 2.65 4.29
N ASN A 1151 14.00 3.41 4.01
CA ASN A 1151 13.27 3.26 2.74
C ASN A 1151 14.19 3.51 1.52
N THR A 1152 15.11 4.49 1.59
CA THR A 1152 16.08 4.71 0.51
C THR A 1152 17.07 3.55 0.36
N TYR A 1153 17.52 2.95 1.48
CA TYR A 1153 18.37 1.77 1.47
C TYR A 1153 17.67 0.56 0.85
N LYS A 1154 16.52 0.14 1.39
CA LYS A 1154 15.71 -0.99 0.89
C LYS A 1154 15.30 -0.87 -0.58
N ASN A 1155 15.29 0.34 -1.16
CA ASN A 1155 14.95 0.58 -2.57
C ASN A 1155 16.16 0.68 -3.51
N THR A 1156 17.32 1.16 -3.03
CA THR A 1156 18.45 1.55 -3.90
C THR A 1156 19.85 1.23 -3.33
N GLY A 1157 19.96 0.42 -2.27
CA GLY A 1157 21.24 0.03 -1.65
C GLY A 1157 21.98 1.18 -0.93
N LEU A 1158 21.43 2.39 -0.96
CA LEU A 1158 22.07 3.60 -0.43
C LEU A 1158 21.12 4.35 0.49
N ARG A 1159 21.59 4.69 1.70
CA ARG A 1159 20.94 5.65 2.61
C ARG A 1159 21.19 7.08 2.10
N LYS A 1160 20.63 7.43 0.93
CA LYS A 1160 20.62 8.80 0.33
C LYS A 1160 19.35 9.02 -0.52
N TYR A 1161 18.75 10.20 -0.42
CA TYR A 1161 17.65 10.64 -1.30
C TYR A 1161 18.19 10.98 -2.71
N ALA A 1162 17.48 10.53 -3.74
CA ALA A 1162 17.88 10.66 -5.14
C ALA A 1162 17.49 12.04 -5.72
N PHE A 1163 18.02 13.11 -5.11
CA PHE A 1163 17.91 14.48 -5.61
C PHE A 1163 19.29 15.06 -5.90
N ASN A 1164 19.44 15.71 -7.05
CA ASN A 1164 20.62 16.53 -7.36
C ASN A 1164 20.45 17.98 -6.88
N SER A 1165 21.56 18.73 -6.81
CA SER A 1165 21.60 20.08 -6.26
C SER A 1165 20.74 21.11 -7.00
N LEU A 1166 20.45 20.91 -8.30
CA LEU A 1166 19.56 21.79 -9.07
C LEU A 1166 18.09 21.46 -8.80
N GLN A 1167 17.74 20.17 -8.73
CA GLN A 1167 16.36 19.73 -8.41
C GLN A 1167 15.88 20.31 -7.08
N ILE A 1168 16.75 20.32 -6.05
CA ILE A 1168 16.45 20.85 -4.71
C ILE A 1168 16.06 22.34 -4.74
N LEU A 1169 16.60 23.14 -5.68
CA LEU A 1169 16.21 24.54 -5.84
C LEU A 1169 14.76 24.69 -6.33
N THR A 1170 14.22 23.70 -7.04
CA THR A 1170 12.83 23.68 -7.53
C THR A 1170 11.82 23.12 -6.52
N LEU A 1171 12.29 22.47 -5.45
CA LEU A 1171 11.45 22.01 -4.34
C LEU A 1171 11.06 23.21 -3.45
N PRO A 1172 9.80 23.29 -2.97
CA PRO A 1172 9.40 24.23 -1.93
C PRO A 1172 10.29 24.09 -0.69
N LYS A 1173 10.58 25.19 0.03
CA LYS A 1173 11.57 25.22 1.14
C LYS A 1173 11.36 24.07 2.15
N MET A 1174 10.13 23.84 2.58
CA MET A 1174 9.80 22.82 3.59
C MET A 1174 9.91 21.37 3.08
N TYR A 1175 10.04 21.15 1.77
CA TYR A 1175 10.19 19.83 1.13
C TYR A 1175 11.64 19.51 0.75
N ARG A 1176 12.62 20.33 1.17
CA ARG A 1176 14.04 20.09 0.87
C ARG A 1176 14.65 19.10 1.88
N PRO A 1177 15.45 18.12 1.43
CA PRO A 1177 16.23 17.26 2.33
C PRO A 1177 17.40 18.03 2.96
N PRO A 1178 17.80 17.73 4.21
CA PRO A 1178 18.97 18.34 4.84
C PRO A 1178 20.28 17.92 4.17
N ALA A 1179 21.32 18.75 4.30
CA ALA A 1179 22.61 18.58 3.65
C ALA A 1179 23.28 17.23 3.97
N GLY A 1180 23.95 16.62 2.98
CA GLY A 1180 24.59 15.29 3.10
C GLY A 1180 23.63 14.10 2.94
N THR A 1181 22.32 14.28 3.15
CA THR A 1181 21.33 13.18 3.07
C THR A 1181 20.87 12.84 1.65
N PHE A 1182 21.27 13.63 0.65
CA PHE A 1182 20.88 13.50 -0.75
C PHE A 1182 22.10 13.39 -1.68
N GLY A 1183 21.85 13.02 -2.94
CA GLY A 1183 22.82 13.10 -4.03
C GLY A 1183 22.34 12.44 -5.31
N SER A 1184 23.16 12.50 -6.35
CA SER A 1184 22.98 11.69 -7.56
C SER A 1184 23.27 10.22 -7.25
N ALA A 1185 22.22 9.45 -6.93
CA ALA A 1185 22.31 7.99 -6.99
C ALA A 1185 22.49 7.59 -8.47
N GLN A 1186 23.62 6.95 -8.79
CA GLN A 1186 23.75 6.20 -10.03
C GLN A 1186 22.94 4.91 -9.87
N THR A 1187 21.84 4.80 -10.63
CA THR A 1187 20.86 3.70 -10.62
C THR A 1187 20.30 3.47 -12.01
#